data_AF-A0A5N7W6X4-F1
#
_entry.id   AF-A0A5N7W6X4-F1
#
_cell.length_a   1.000
_cell.length_b   1.000
_cell.length_c   1.000
_cell.angle_alpha   90.00
_cell.angle_beta   90.00
_cell.angle_gamma   90.00
#
_symmetry.space_group_name_H-M   'P 1'
#
loop_
_entity.id
_entity.type
_entity.pdbx_description
1 polymer ?
#
loop_
_entity_poly.entity_id
_entity_poly.type
_entity_poly.pdbx_seq_one_letter_code
_entity_poly.pdbx_strand_id
1 'polypeptide(L)'
;MSWLDLFTAYLYVLKSIAIVIAVVIFISGLDDLFIDLMYWVRRAWRAVTVYSRHEQMNYKALLGVDEKPLAIMVPAWQEHGVIGKMAQLAATTLDYENYHIFIGTYPNDPQTHADVEQVRAHFPNVHSVVCARPGPTSKADCLNNVLDAIFQFEQRSGIEFAGFILHDSEDVLSKLELRLFNFLVDRKDLIQLPVYPLERPLREFTGGHYLDEFAELHAKDIVVREAMVGQVPSAGVGTCFSRRAITALLELGDGVAFDTQSLTEDYDIGFRLKQLGMREIFVRFPVHDADQPADPDQPRRPGRSAREASVICVREFFPDTLNAAVRQKSRWITGIVIQGFKTLRWTNSGVLNYFLWRDRKGALTNFASFLAMLLAMQLIAIWLYQRLVPDSYRFLSIFQGDWWLYALLAANFVLMLNRIAQRMFFVTSYYGIVQGLMSLPRLLWGNLVNFLANWRAIAQALQAKDIRRMAWAKTDHDFPMLGEGPRLRQPLGQILIAQGALTESQLQEALVRPTPGLRLGSALVHKDLISTAQLAAAVAQQAGVSWEFLGERLIPDEVAALLPAHLALHYSVVPLREEGKTLVLASESVIDPVSHAALERKLERPVRYLIAPKGEVTVELRRLYARQHGEPARELLAWAVERKRVSAEQAKELWKFYVSRQLMLGEVLQALGRIDTAVLNALLLRHEQSDDSLGLFLVNQGALTQATLDEALRLQQQLQVTMAQLLRRLDAAPIVSVAA
;
A
#
# COMPACT_ATOMS: atom_id res chain seq x y z
N MET A 1 -51.06 -5.30 -46.07
CA MET A 1 -50.73 -4.26 -45.08
C MET A 1 -49.94 -3.18 -45.79
N SER A 2 -50.41 -1.94 -45.75
CA SER A 2 -49.60 -0.80 -46.20
C SER A 2 -48.40 -0.63 -45.25
N TRP A 3 -47.33 0.03 -45.72
CA TRP A 3 -46.20 0.40 -44.84
C TRP A 3 -46.64 1.20 -43.61
N LEU A 4 -47.74 1.94 -43.72
CA LEU A 4 -48.37 2.69 -42.64
C LEU A 4 -48.99 1.78 -41.57
N ASP A 5 -49.64 0.67 -41.97
CA ASP A 5 -50.24 -0.28 -41.02
C ASP A 5 -49.15 -1.02 -40.23
N LEU A 6 -48.07 -1.42 -40.91
CA LEU A 6 -46.92 -2.06 -40.27
C LEU A 6 -46.25 -1.10 -39.28
N PHE A 7 -46.08 0.17 -39.67
CA PHE A 7 -45.50 1.20 -38.81
C PHE A 7 -46.39 1.53 -37.61
N THR A 8 -47.71 1.56 -37.79
CA THR A 8 -48.68 1.81 -36.71
C THR A 8 -48.72 0.65 -35.72
N ALA A 9 -48.71 -0.60 -36.20
CA ALA A 9 -48.60 -1.78 -35.34
C ALA A 9 -47.29 -1.79 -34.55
N TYR A 10 -46.18 -1.40 -35.19
CA TYR A 10 -44.89 -1.21 -34.53
C TYR A 10 -44.96 -0.16 -33.40
N LEU A 11 -45.57 1.00 -33.64
CA LEU A 11 -45.73 2.05 -32.62
C LEU A 11 -46.60 1.60 -31.43
N TYR A 12 -47.60 0.75 -31.66
CA TYR A 12 -48.43 0.19 -30.59
C TYR A 12 -47.64 -0.79 -29.69
N VAL A 13 -46.84 -1.66 -30.31
CA VAL A 13 -45.92 -2.54 -29.56
C VAL A 13 -44.89 -1.71 -28.80
N LEU A 14 -44.35 -0.66 -29.44
CA LEU A 14 -43.41 0.28 -28.83
C LEU A 14 -44.01 0.99 -27.61
N LYS A 15 -45.28 1.42 -27.67
CA LYS A 15 -46.01 2.00 -26.53
C LYS A 15 -46.03 1.03 -25.34
N SER A 16 -46.36 -0.24 -25.59
CA SER A 16 -46.44 -1.26 -24.53
C SER A 16 -45.09 -1.49 -23.87
N ILE A 17 -44.02 -1.59 -24.68
CA ILE A 17 -42.65 -1.73 -24.19
C ILE A 17 -42.22 -0.47 -23.40
N ALA A 18 -42.53 0.72 -23.89
CA ALA A 18 -42.21 1.98 -23.24
C ALA A 18 -42.88 2.12 -21.86
N ILE A 19 -44.13 1.67 -21.71
CA ILE A 19 -44.83 1.65 -20.41
C ILE A 19 -44.10 0.75 -19.42
N VAL A 20 -43.77 -0.48 -19.82
CA VAL A 20 -43.05 -1.42 -18.95
C VAL A 20 -41.70 -0.85 -18.51
N ILE A 21 -40.94 -0.30 -19.46
CA ILE A 21 -39.66 0.34 -19.19
C ILE A 21 -39.83 1.54 -18.24
N ALA A 22 -40.83 2.39 -18.46
CA ALA A 22 -41.09 3.55 -17.61
C ALA A 22 -41.43 3.14 -16.16
N VAL A 23 -42.20 2.06 -15.96
CA VAL A 23 -42.49 1.54 -14.62
C VAL A 23 -41.23 0.98 -13.95
N VAL A 24 -40.41 0.21 -14.67
CA VAL A 24 -39.15 -0.34 -14.14
C VAL A 24 -38.18 0.78 -13.75
N ILE A 25 -38.03 1.81 -14.60
CA ILE A 25 -37.20 2.98 -14.32
C ILE A 25 -37.75 3.76 -13.12
N PHE A 26 -39.06 3.91 -13.01
CA PHE A 26 -39.68 4.61 -11.88
C PHE A 26 -39.39 3.91 -10.55
N ILE A 27 -39.58 2.60 -10.48
CA ILE A 27 -39.26 1.80 -9.29
C ILE A 27 -37.76 1.91 -8.95
N SER A 28 -36.88 1.81 -9.95
CA SER A 28 -35.44 1.97 -9.71
C SER A 28 -35.08 3.39 -9.27
N GLY A 29 -35.73 4.42 -9.82
CA GLY A 29 -35.48 5.81 -9.49
C GLY A 29 -35.95 6.18 -8.09
N LEU A 30 -37.07 5.62 -7.62
CA LEU A 30 -37.51 5.77 -6.23
C LEU A 30 -36.50 5.16 -5.25
N ASP A 31 -35.93 4.01 -5.61
CA ASP A 31 -34.88 3.36 -4.82
C ASP A 31 -33.60 4.20 -4.74
N ASP A 32 -33.14 4.75 -5.87
CA ASP A 32 -31.99 5.66 -5.87
C ASP A 32 -32.28 6.94 -5.08
N LEU A 33 -33.49 7.50 -5.20
CA LEU A 33 -33.93 8.65 -4.42
C LEU A 33 -33.94 8.35 -2.92
N PHE A 34 -34.34 7.15 -2.51
CA PHE A 34 -34.27 6.73 -1.10
C PHE A 34 -32.83 6.78 -0.57
N ILE A 35 -31.86 6.25 -1.31
CA ILE A 35 -30.43 6.33 -0.93
C ILE A 35 -29.95 7.78 -0.84
N ASP A 36 -30.34 8.62 -1.80
CA ASP A 36 -30.01 10.05 -1.80
C ASP A 36 -30.55 10.74 -0.54
N LEU A 37 -31.83 10.54 -0.24
CA LEU A 37 -32.47 11.11 0.94
C LEU A 37 -31.78 10.64 2.23
N MET A 38 -31.50 9.34 2.35
CA MET A 38 -30.81 8.78 3.51
C MET A 38 -29.41 9.40 3.69
N TYR A 39 -28.66 9.59 2.61
CA TYR A 39 -27.36 10.24 2.65
C TYR A 39 -27.46 11.70 3.14
N TRP A 40 -28.33 12.50 2.52
CA TRP A 40 -28.45 13.93 2.83
C TRP A 40 -29.02 14.16 4.22
N VAL A 41 -30.03 13.39 4.64
CA VAL A 41 -30.58 13.42 6.00
C VAL A 41 -29.51 13.05 7.01
N ARG A 42 -28.73 11.98 6.78
CA ARG A 42 -27.62 11.59 7.68
C ARG A 42 -26.54 12.68 7.74
N ARG A 43 -26.16 13.27 6.61
CA ARG A 43 -25.14 14.34 6.55
C ARG A 43 -25.61 15.57 7.31
N ALA A 44 -26.85 16.02 7.11
CA ALA A 44 -27.44 17.13 7.83
C ALA A 44 -27.58 16.84 9.33
N TRP A 45 -28.09 15.66 9.70
CA TRP A 45 -28.25 15.25 11.09
C TRP A 45 -26.91 15.19 11.82
N ARG A 46 -25.86 14.60 11.23
CA ARG A 46 -24.51 14.57 11.86
C ARG A 46 -23.88 15.96 11.96
N ALA A 47 -24.12 16.84 11.00
CA ALA A 47 -23.65 18.23 11.08
C ALA A 47 -24.28 18.96 12.28
N VAL A 48 -25.58 18.77 12.51
CA VAL A 48 -26.32 19.44 13.58
C VAL A 48 -26.14 18.78 14.95
N THR A 49 -25.90 17.47 15.03
CA THR A 49 -25.85 16.74 16.31
C THR A 49 -24.46 16.35 16.78
N VAL A 50 -23.60 15.87 15.87
CA VAL A 50 -22.27 15.34 16.21
C VAL A 50 -21.22 16.43 16.05
N TYR A 51 -21.12 17.01 14.86
CA TYR A 51 -20.06 17.96 14.53
C TYR A 51 -20.32 19.39 15.04
N SER A 52 -21.50 19.64 15.61
CA SER A 52 -21.78 20.84 16.41
C SER A 52 -21.27 20.72 17.85
N ARG A 53 -21.04 19.49 18.33
CA ARG A 53 -20.65 19.18 19.71
C ARG A 53 -19.23 18.65 19.86
N HIS A 54 -18.71 18.01 18.81
CA HIS A 54 -17.39 17.39 18.79
C HIS A 54 -16.65 17.87 17.55
N GLU A 55 -15.41 18.29 17.73
CA GLU A 55 -14.51 18.54 16.61
C GLU A 55 -14.24 17.25 15.84
N GLN A 56 -14.00 17.41 14.55
CA GLN A 56 -13.66 16.29 13.70
C GLN A 56 -12.24 15.83 14.00
N MET A 57 -12.05 14.51 14.05
CA MET A 57 -10.74 13.92 14.30
C MET A 57 -9.75 14.36 13.22
N ASN A 58 -8.65 14.98 13.64
CA ASN A 58 -7.54 15.36 12.78
C ASN A 58 -6.65 14.13 12.50
N TYR A 59 -6.07 14.04 11.30
CA TYR A 59 -5.13 12.99 10.92
C TYR A 59 -3.91 12.91 11.85
N LYS A 60 -3.52 13.99 12.52
CA LYS A 60 -2.45 14.00 13.53
C LYS A 60 -2.70 13.00 14.67
N ALA A 61 -3.97 12.70 14.99
CA ALA A 61 -4.29 11.67 15.97
C ALA A 61 -3.84 10.26 15.54
N LEU A 62 -3.71 10.00 14.23
CA LEU A 62 -3.20 8.74 13.69
C LEU A 62 -1.69 8.58 13.91
N LEU A 63 -0.95 9.69 14.03
CA LEU A 63 0.51 9.70 14.22
C LEU A 63 0.90 9.36 15.67
N GLY A 64 0.02 9.64 16.63
CA GLY A 64 0.29 9.41 18.05
C GLY A 64 0.04 7.97 18.53
N VAL A 65 -0.36 7.06 17.65
CA VAL A 65 -0.54 5.63 17.99
C VAL A 65 0.66 4.82 17.53
N ASP A 66 1.17 3.99 18.43
CA ASP A 66 2.31 3.11 18.18
C ASP A 66 2.05 2.18 16.99
N GLU A 67 3.06 1.99 16.17
CA GLU A 67 2.96 1.17 14.96
C GLU A 67 2.88 -0.32 15.32
N LYS A 68 1.72 -0.94 15.03
CA LYS A 68 1.58 -2.40 15.07
C LYS A 68 2.14 -3.03 13.80
N PRO A 69 2.58 -4.30 13.85
CA PRO A 69 3.01 -4.99 12.65
C PRO A 69 1.82 -5.18 11.70
N LEU A 70 1.95 -4.74 10.46
CA LEU A 70 0.95 -4.91 9.40
C LEU A 70 1.52 -5.69 8.20
N ALA A 71 0.75 -6.63 7.67
CA ALA A 71 1.13 -7.40 6.47
C ALA A 71 0.32 -6.91 5.27
N ILE A 72 0.99 -6.53 4.19
CA ILE A 72 0.38 -6.21 2.90
C ILE A 72 0.48 -7.44 2.00
N MET A 73 -0.62 -7.83 1.39
CA MET A 73 -0.76 -8.98 0.48
C MET A 73 -1.01 -8.44 -0.93
N VAL A 74 -0.15 -8.82 -1.86
CA VAL A 74 -0.25 -8.40 -3.27
C VAL A 74 -0.20 -9.62 -4.17
N PRO A 75 -1.31 -10.02 -4.80
CA PRO A 75 -1.30 -11.08 -5.81
C PRO A 75 -0.79 -10.53 -7.15
N ALA A 76 0.18 -11.19 -7.77
CA ALA A 76 0.78 -10.78 -9.04
C ALA A 76 0.83 -11.92 -10.06
N TRP A 77 0.24 -11.69 -11.24
CA TRP A 77 0.30 -12.58 -12.39
C TRP A 77 0.43 -11.78 -13.67
N GLN A 78 1.50 -12.02 -14.41
CA GLN A 78 1.87 -11.28 -15.61
C GLN A 78 1.86 -9.76 -15.36
N GLU A 79 2.52 -9.34 -14.28
CA GLU A 79 2.63 -7.93 -13.84
C GLU A 79 4.01 -7.33 -14.09
N HIS A 80 4.73 -7.90 -15.06
CA HIS A 80 6.06 -7.42 -15.42
C HIS A 80 6.03 -5.92 -15.77
N GLY A 81 6.91 -5.14 -15.15
CA GLY A 81 7.02 -3.70 -15.32
C GLY A 81 6.05 -2.86 -14.48
N VAL A 82 5.12 -3.49 -13.74
CA VAL A 82 4.13 -2.85 -12.86
C VAL A 82 4.42 -3.16 -11.40
N ILE A 83 4.47 -4.45 -11.01
CA ILE A 83 4.57 -4.86 -9.60
C ILE A 83 5.81 -4.30 -8.90
N GLY A 84 6.95 -4.26 -9.59
CA GLY A 84 8.18 -3.72 -9.01
C GLY A 84 8.08 -2.22 -8.73
N LYS A 85 7.41 -1.46 -9.61
CA LYS A 85 7.19 -0.03 -9.41
C LYS A 85 6.20 0.23 -8.28
N MET A 86 5.14 -0.56 -8.18
CA MET A 86 4.17 -0.46 -7.09
C MET A 86 4.85 -0.74 -5.74
N ALA A 87 5.58 -1.84 -5.62
CA ALA A 87 6.27 -2.19 -4.37
C ALA A 87 7.32 -1.14 -3.99
N GLN A 88 8.03 -0.58 -4.97
CA GLN A 88 8.97 0.52 -4.76
C GLN A 88 8.28 1.82 -4.32
N LEU A 89 7.15 2.18 -4.95
CA LEU A 89 6.38 3.36 -4.61
C LEU A 89 5.76 3.23 -3.22
N ALA A 90 5.19 2.06 -2.90
CA ALA A 90 4.69 1.73 -1.58
C ALA A 90 5.79 1.89 -0.53
N ALA A 91 6.98 1.32 -0.80
CA ALA A 91 8.10 1.40 0.14
C ALA A 91 8.58 2.84 0.41
N THR A 92 8.56 3.71 -0.60
CA THR A 92 9.05 5.10 -0.44
C THR A 92 7.98 6.10 0.00
N THR A 93 6.69 5.79 -0.20
CA THR A 93 5.59 6.74 0.03
C THR A 93 4.90 6.54 1.38
N LEU A 94 4.83 5.31 1.90
CA LEU A 94 4.09 5.00 3.12
C LEU A 94 4.75 5.61 4.37
N ASP A 95 3.95 6.28 5.20
CA ASP A 95 4.34 6.86 6.49
C ASP A 95 4.18 5.82 7.61
N TYR A 96 4.95 4.75 7.50
CA TYR A 96 4.93 3.61 8.39
C TYR A 96 6.24 2.84 8.27
N GLU A 97 6.73 2.24 9.35
CA GLU A 97 7.97 1.44 9.36
C GLU A 97 7.69 -0.03 9.69
N ASN A 98 6.72 -0.30 10.57
CA ASN A 98 6.39 -1.65 11.05
C ASN A 98 5.47 -2.44 10.10
N TYR A 99 5.84 -2.58 8.83
CA TYR A 99 5.07 -3.33 7.84
C TYR A 99 5.93 -4.23 6.95
N HIS A 100 5.28 -5.25 6.37
CA HIS A 100 5.90 -6.17 5.44
C HIS A 100 4.98 -6.37 4.22
N ILE A 101 5.55 -6.35 3.01
CA ILE A 101 4.83 -6.60 1.75
C ILE A 101 5.12 -8.02 1.29
N PHE A 102 4.09 -8.83 1.12
CA PHE A 102 4.17 -10.20 0.61
C PHE A 102 3.55 -10.26 -0.78
N ILE A 103 4.39 -10.54 -1.78
CA ILE A 103 4.00 -10.53 -3.18
C ILE A 103 3.89 -11.97 -3.68
N GLY A 104 2.66 -12.41 -3.94
CA GLY A 104 2.34 -13.72 -4.49
C GLY A 104 2.60 -13.77 -5.99
N THR A 105 3.46 -14.67 -6.42
CA THR A 105 3.91 -14.83 -7.81
C THR A 105 3.81 -16.30 -8.22
N TYR A 106 3.77 -16.58 -9.52
CA TYR A 106 3.49 -17.93 -10.04
C TYR A 106 4.73 -18.55 -10.71
N PRO A 107 5.06 -19.84 -10.45
CA PRO A 107 6.27 -20.49 -10.94
C PRO A 107 6.53 -20.39 -12.46
N ASN A 108 5.47 -20.27 -13.25
CA ASN A 108 5.52 -20.16 -14.72
C ASN A 108 5.51 -18.72 -15.24
N ASP A 109 5.73 -17.74 -14.37
CA ASP A 109 5.89 -16.32 -14.71
C ASP A 109 7.26 -15.79 -14.24
N PRO A 110 8.35 -16.16 -14.94
CA PRO A 110 9.70 -15.79 -14.54
C PRO A 110 9.97 -14.28 -14.63
N GLN A 111 9.20 -13.55 -15.44
CA GLN A 111 9.39 -12.10 -15.63
C GLN A 111 8.90 -11.32 -14.40
N THR A 112 7.69 -11.61 -13.93
CA THR A 112 7.15 -11.00 -12.69
C THR A 112 8.00 -11.40 -11.49
N HIS A 113 8.47 -12.65 -11.42
CA HIS A 113 9.41 -13.08 -10.38
C HIS A 113 10.70 -12.25 -10.37
N ALA A 114 11.30 -11.99 -11.53
CA ALA A 114 12.53 -11.20 -11.63
C ALA A 114 12.34 -9.77 -11.10
N ASP A 115 11.20 -9.14 -11.39
CA ASP A 115 10.88 -7.79 -10.90
C ASP A 115 10.75 -7.75 -9.37
N VAL A 116 10.07 -8.75 -8.78
CA VAL A 116 9.90 -8.85 -7.33
C VAL A 116 11.24 -9.11 -6.64
N GLU A 117 12.06 -9.99 -7.20
CA GLU A 117 13.41 -10.27 -6.67
C GLU A 117 14.31 -9.02 -6.73
N GLN A 118 14.19 -8.23 -7.78
CA GLN A 118 14.89 -6.95 -7.89
C GLN A 118 14.48 -5.99 -6.77
N VAL A 119 13.19 -5.87 -6.46
CA VAL A 119 12.71 -4.99 -5.38
C VAL A 119 13.12 -5.51 -4.01
N ARG A 120 13.00 -6.82 -3.76
CA ARG A 120 13.42 -7.48 -2.52
C ARG A 120 14.89 -7.22 -2.19
N ALA A 121 15.75 -7.15 -3.20
CA ALA A 121 17.17 -6.84 -3.00
C ALA A 121 17.41 -5.42 -2.45
N HIS A 122 16.46 -4.50 -2.63
CA HIS A 122 16.56 -3.09 -2.19
C HIS A 122 15.77 -2.81 -0.92
N PHE A 123 14.66 -3.51 -0.71
CA PHE A 123 13.70 -3.28 0.35
C PHE A 123 13.53 -4.56 1.19
N PRO A 124 14.14 -4.63 2.39
CA PRO A 124 14.14 -5.85 3.21
C PRO A 124 12.76 -6.22 3.77
N ASN A 125 11.81 -5.28 3.72
CA ASN A 125 10.42 -5.48 4.11
C ASN A 125 9.57 -6.09 2.98
N VAL A 126 10.12 -6.31 1.78
CA VAL A 126 9.42 -6.94 0.64
C VAL A 126 9.80 -8.42 0.55
N HIS A 127 8.79 -9.29 0.49
CA HIS A 127 8.91 -10.74 0.50
C HIS A 127 8.29 -11.32 -0.77
N SER A 128 9.07 -12.16 -1.47
CA SER A 128 8.63 -12.91 -2.63
C SER A 128 7.98 -14.22 -2.18
N VAL A 129 6.73 -14.47 -2.57
CA VAL A 129 6.00 -15.71 -2.29
C VAL A 129 5.71 -16.41 -3.61
N VAL A 130 6.25 -17.61 -3.79
CA VAL A 130 5.99 -18.43 -4.98
C VAL A 130 4.82 -19.36 -4.70
N CYS A 131 3.74 -19.24 -5.47
CA CYS A 131 2.56 -20.07 -5.34
C CYS A 131 2.89 -21.54 -5.65
N ALA A 132 2.21 -22.47 -4.97
CA ALA A 132 2.48 -23.90 -5.11
C ALA A 132 2.14 -24.46 -6.51
N ARG A 133 1.19 -23.85 -7.23
CA ARG A 133 0.71 -24.31 -8.54
C ARG A 133 1.10 -23.31 -9.63
N PRO A 134 1.39 -23.78 -10.87
CA PRO A 134 1.57 -22.88 -12.00
C PRO A 134 0.25 -22.15 -12.30
N GLY A 135 0.35 -20.86 -12.62
CA GLY A 135 -0.77 -20.01 -12.97
C GLY A 135 -1.29 -20.23 -14.39
N PRO A 136 -2.44 -19.64 -14.75
CA PRO A 136 -3.32 -18.90 -13.85
C PRO A 136 -4.14 -19.88 -12.99
N THR A 137 -4.20 -19.63 -11.68
CA THR A 137 -5.19 -20.24 -10.78
C THR A 137 -6.32 -19.23 -10.53
N SER A 138 -6.49 -18.73 -9.31
CA SER A 138 -7.37 -17.61 -8.97
C SER A 138 -6.64 -16.64 -8.03
N LYS A 139 -7.09 -15.39 -8.00
CA LYS A 139 -6.58 -14.37 -7.05
C LYS A 139 -6.70 -14.89 -5.61
N ALA A 140 -7.86 -15.43 -5.24
CA ALA A 140 -8.08 -16.13 -3.98
C ALA A 140 -7.03 -17.23 -3.67
N ASP A 141 -6.68 -18.09 -4.63
CA ASP A 141 -5.67 -19.14 -4.44
C ASP A 141 -4.28 -18.53 -4.16
N CYS A 142 -3.89 -17.51 -4.93
CA CYS A 142 -2.66 -16.75 -4.68
C CYS A 142 -2.65 -16.12 -3.27
N LEU A 143 -3.76 -15.49 -2.86
CA LEU A 143 -3.89 -14.86 -1.54
C LEU A 143 -3.78 -15.87 -0.39
N ASN A 144 -4.32 -17.09 -0.53
CA ASN A 144 -4.14 -18.12 0.48
C ASN A 144 -2.67 -18.58 0.58
N ASN A 145 -1.95 -18.72 -0.54
CA ASN A 145 -0.50 -19.02 -0.52
C ASN A 145 0.29 -17.89 0.17
N VAL A 146 -0.11 -16.63 -0.06
CA VAL A 146 0.48 -15.46 0.61
C VAL A 146 0.19 -15.48 2.12
N LEU A 147 -1.04 -15.79 2.54
CA LEU A 147 -1.37 -15.95 3.96
C LEU A 147 -0.54 -17.04 4.65
N ASP A 148 -0.38 -18.19 4.00
CA ASP A 148 0.46 -19.27 4.52
C ASP A 148 1.93 -18.81 4.70
N ALA A 149 2.45 -18.07 3.72
CA ALA A 149 3.80 -17.50 3.80
C ALA A 149 3.92 -16.45 4.92
N ILE A 150 2.87 -15.65 5.16
CA ILE A 150 2.81 -14.72 6.29
C ILE A 150 2.91 -15.50 7.60
N PHE A 151 2.08 -16.52 7.83
CA PHE A 151 2.14 -17.31 9.07
C PHE A 151 3.47 -18.04 9.25
N GLN A 152 4.10 -18.52 8.18
CA GLN A 152 5.45 -19.07 8.24
C GLN A 152 6.50 -18.00 8.58
N PHE A 153 6.31 -16.76 8.12
CA PHE A 153 7.15 -15.64 8.54
C PHE A 153 6.94 -15.33 10.02
N GLU A 154 5.70 -15.29 10.52
CA GLU A 154 5.39 -15.09 11.96
C GLU A 154 6.09 -16.11 12.84
N GLN A 155 5.98 -17.40 12.49
CA GLN A 155 6.60 -18.49 13.24
C GLN A 155 8.12 -18.39 13.29
N ARG A 156 8.76 -17.94 12.20
CA ARG A 156 10.22 -17.78 12.12
C ARG A 156 10.72 -16.52 12.82
N SER A 157 9.91 -15.45 12.80
CA SER A 157 10.29 -14.13 13.28
C SER A 157 9.88 -13.85 14.73
N GLY A 158 8.88 -14.55 15.25
CA GLY A 158 8.23 -14.20 16.52
C GLY A 158 7.37 -12.93 16.43
N ILE A 159 7.06 -12.44 15.22
CA ILE A 159 6.17 -11.30 15.02
C ILE A 159 4.74 -11.78 14.84
N GLU A 160 3.80 -11.06 15.45
CA GLU A 160 2.37 -11.25 15.23
C GLU A 160 1.77 -10.00 14.56
N PHE A 161 1.29 -10.16 13.33
CA PHE A 161 0.61 -9.14 12.55
C PHE A 161 -0.77 -8.83 13.12
N ALA A 162 -1.04 -7.56 13.37
CA ALA A 162 -2.33 -7.10 13.84
C ALA A 162 -3.37 -7.03 12.71
N GLY A 163 -2.93 -6.73 11.49
CA GLY A 163 -3.77 -6.55 10.32
C GLY A 163 -3.14 -7.06 9.02
N PHE A 164 -4.00 -7.53 8.13
CA PHE A 164 -3.70 -8.12 6.82
C PHE A 164 -4.38 -7.28 5.76
N ILE A 165 -3.61 -6.67 4.86
CA ILE A 165 -4.07 -5.65 3.94
C ILE A 165 -4.00 -6.20 2.52
N LEU A 166 -5.06 -6.03 1.74
CA LEU A 166 -5.14 -6.48 0.36
C LEU A 166 -4.98 -5.30 -0.60
N HIS A 167 -4.02 -5.42 -1.52
CA HIS A 167 -3.78 -4.49 -2.62
C HIS A 167 -3.56 -5.22 -3.94
N ASP A 168 -3.91 -4.58 -5.05
CA ASP A 168 -3.57 -5.04 -6.39
C ASP A 168 -2.26 -4.41 -6.86
N SER A 169 -1.63 -5.01 -7.87
CA SER A 169 -0.29 -4.66 -8.32
C SER A 169 -0.18 -3.25 -8.93
N GLU A 170 -1.29 -2.67 -9.32
CA GLU A 170 -1.43 -1.38 -9.98
C GLU A 170 -1.85 -0.24 -9.03
N ASP A 171 -2.06 -0.56 -7.75
CA ASP A 171 -2.53 0.39 -6.75
C ASP A 171 -1.47 1.47 -6.44
N VAL A 172 -1.93 2.71 -6.39
CA VAL A 172 -1.20 3.85 -5.82
C VAL A 172 -1.73 4.09 -4.41
N LEU A 173 -0.87 3.83 -3.44
CA LEU A 173 -1.19 3.86 -2.02
C LEU A 173 -1.15 5.28 -1.45
N SER A 174 -1.97 5.52 -0.43
CA SER A 174 -1.95 6.80 0.29
C SER A 174 -0.94 6.76 1.42
N LYS A 175 -0.12 7.82 1.55
CA LYS A 175 0.92 7.96 2.58
C LYS A 175 0.46 7.56 3.99
N LEU A 176 -0.76 7.91 4.40
CA LEU A 176 -1.27 7.67 5.77
C LEU A 176 -2.19 6.44 5.89
N GLU A 177 -2.31 5.59 4.87
CA GLU A 177 -3.28 4.49 4.91
C GLU A 177 -2.98 3.48 6.04
N LEU A 178 -1.71 3.12 6.23
CA LEU A 178 -1.30 2.16 7.25
C LEU A 178 -1.53 2.72 8.66
N ARG A 179 -1.33 4.02 8.87
CA ARG A 179 -1.64 4.72 10.12
C ARG A 179 -3.14 4.65 10.43
N LEU A 180 -3.98 4.81 9.41
CA LEU A 180 -5.43 4.68 9.56
C LEU A 180 -5.86 3.25 9.89
N PHE A 181 -5.28 2.25 9.22
CA PHE A 181 -5.54 0.84 9.54
C PHE A 181 -5.08 0.50 10.97
N ASN A 182 -3.85 0.88 11.34
CA ASN A 182 -3.28 0.70 12.68
C ASN A 182 -4.21 1.24 13.79
N PHE A 183 -4.80 2.41 13.55
CA PHE A 183 -5.73 3.06 14.49
C PHE A 183 -7.08 2.33 14.64
N LEU A 184 -7.53 1.60 13.62
CA LEU A 184 -8.86 1.01 13.57
C LEU A 184 -8.89 -0.50 13.80
N VAL A 185 -7.79 -1.21 13.53
CA VAL A 185 -7.74 -2.69 13.46
C VAL A 185 -8.14 -3.39 14.77
N ASP A 186 -7.97 -2.76 15.94
CA ASP A 186 -8.41 -3.35 17.22
C ASP A 186 -9.94 -3.29 17.41
N ARG A 187 -10.59 -2.33 16.75
CA ARG A 187 -12.02 -2.04 16.94
C ARG A 187 -12.87 -2.57 15.78
N LYS A 188 -12.25 -2.84 14.64
CA LYS A 188 -12.87 -3.13 13.36
C LYS A 188 -12.16 -4.30 12.70
N ASP A 189 -12.96 -5.30 12.33
CA ASP A 189 -12.50 -6.57 11.79
C ASP A 189 -12.23 -6.50 10.28
N LEU A 190 -12.99 -5.65 9.57
CA LEU A 190 -12.80 -5.33 8.16
C LEU A 190 -12.89 -3.81 7.99
N ILE A 191 -11.85 -3.24 7.41
CA ILE A 191 -11.71 -1.80 7.16
C ILE A 191 -11.53 -1.62 5.66
N GLN A 192 -12.51 -1.04 4.99
CA GLN A 192 -12.45 -0.73 3.56
C GLN A 192 -12.17 0.75 3.35
N LEU A 193 -11.15 1.06 2.55
CA LEU A 193 -10.89 2.42 2.06
C LEU A 193 -11.64 2.68 0.74
N PRO A 194 -11.92 3.95 0.41
CA PRO A 194 -12.42 4.32 -0.90
C PRO A 194 -11.42 3.98 -2.00
N VAL A 195 -11.94 3.60 -3.15
CA VAL A 195 -11.18 3.45 -4.40
C VAL A 195 -11.60 4.57 -5.32
N TYR A 196 -10.65 5.38 -5.77
CA TYR A 196 -10.91 6.47 -6.71
C TYR A 196 -10.02 6.33 -7.94
N PRO A 197 -10.61 6.12 -9.13
CA PRO A 197 -9.84 6.01 -10.37
C PRO A 197 -8.95 7.23 -10.61
N LEU A 198 -7.76 7.00 -11.16
CA LEU A 198 -6.88 8.05 -11.64
C LEU A 198 -7.47 8.73 -12.88
N GLU A 199 -7.27 10.05 -12.98
CA GLU A 199 -7.79 10.83 -14.10
C GLU A 199 -7.11 10.45 -15.42
N ARG A 200 -7.93 10.26 -16.46
CA ARG A 200 -7.50 10.08 -17.85
C ARG A 200 -7.89 11.31 -18.69
N PRO A 201 -7.29 11.51 -19.88
CA PRO A 201 -7.69 12.58 -20.80
C PRO A 201 -9.20 12.62 -21.02
N LEU A 202 -9.78 13.83 -21.16
CA LEU A 202 -11.24 14.02 -21.27
C LEU A 202 -11.89 13.29 -22.46
N ARG A 203 -11.10 12.89 -23.46
CA ARG A 203 -11.56 12.16 -24.64
C ARG A 203 -11.74 10.65 -24.38
N GLU A 204 -11.12 10.11 -23.33
CA GLU A 204 -11.22 8.70 -22.96
C GLU A 204 -12.48 8.43 -22.15
N PHE A 205 -13.62 8.31 -22.84
CA PHE A 205 -14.93 8.11 -22.21
C PHE A 205 -15.00 6.81 -21.41
N THR A 206 -14.31 5.75 -21.84
CA THR A 206 -14.27 4.49 -21.11
C THR A 206 -13.52 4.61 -19.79
N GLY A 207 -12.36 5.25 -19.72
CA GLY A 207 -11.74 5.51 -18.42
C GLY A 207 -12.59 6.46 -17.57
N GLY A 208 -13.14 7.49 -18.21
CA GLY A 208 -13.91 8.53 -17.55
C GLY A 208 -15.21 8.07 -16.88
N HIS A 209 -15.91 7.07 -17.42
CA HIS A 209 -17.17 6.61 -16.80
C HIS A 209 -16.93 5.90 -15.46
N TYR A 210 -15.74 5.29 -15.25
CA TYR A 210 -15.35 4.76 -13.94
C TYR A 210 -15.18 5.88 -12.92
N LEU A 211 -14.58 7.02 -13.28
CA LEU A 211 -14.49 8.20 -12.41
C LEU A 211 -15.87 8.59 -11.89
N ASP A 212 -16.86 8.61 -12.78
CA ASP A 212 -18.23 9.01 -12.46
C ASP A 212 -18.93 8.04 -11.51
N GLU A 213 -18.81 6.74 -11.78
CA GLU A 213 -19.45 5.70 -10.99
C GLU A 213 -18.81 5.56 -9.61
N PHE A 214 -17.48 5.53 -9.52
CA PHE A 214 -16.76 5.36 -8.26
C PHE A 214 -16.87 6.61 -7.38
N ALA A 215 -16.86 7.82 -7.96
CA ALA A 215 -17.07 9.06 -7.23
C ALA A 215 -18.39 9.02 -6.44
N GLU A 216 -19.46 8.59 -7.09
CA GLU A 216 -20.78 8.50 -6.46
C GLU A 216 -20.89 7.29 -5.51
N LEU A 217 -20.45 6.11 -5.96
CA LEU A 217 -20.57 4.86 -5.20
C LEU A 217 -19.81 4.92 -3.87
N HIS A 218 -18.53 5.31 -3.90
CA HIS A 218 -17.66 5.36 -2.73
C HIS A 218 -17.88 6.60 -1.87
N ALA A 219 -18.48 7.69 -2.39
CA ALA A 219 -18.81 8.85 -1.57
C ALA A 219 -20.19 8.75 -0.88
N LYS A 220 -21.14 8.02 -1.48
CA LYS A 220 -22.54 7.97 -1.05
C LYS A 220 -23.04 6.55 -0.77
N ASP A 221 -23.14 5.70 -1.79
CA ASP A 221 -23.91 4.44 -1.70
C ASP A 221 -23.33 3.48 -0.65
N ILE A 222 -22.01 3.27 -0.63
CA ILE A 222 -21.37 2.37 0.36
C ILE A 222 -21.46 2.98 1.77
N VAL A 223 -21.38 4.31 1.89
CA VAL A 223 -21.52 5.03 3.17
C VAL A 223 -22.94 4.85 3.74
N VAL A 224 -23.97 4.91 2.90
CA VAL A 224 -25.35 4.66 3.31
C VAL A 224 -25.58 3.18 3.65
N ARG A 225 -24.98 2.25 2.90
CA ARG A 225 -25.03 0.82 3.23
C ARG A 225 -24.41 0.53 4.58
N GLU A 226 -23.18 1.00 4.82
CA GLU A 226 -22.48 0.86 6.10
C GLU A 226 -23.32 1.41 7.24
N ALA A 227 -23.90 2.59 7.05
CA ALA A 227 -24.74 3.27 8.03
C ALA A 227 -25.97 2.46 8.45
N MET A 228 -26.61 1.78 7.50
CA MET A 228 -27.90 1.12 7.70
C MET A 228 -27.75 -0.33 8.14
N VAL A 229 -26.73 -1.03 7.66
CA VAL A 229 -26.55 -2.48 7.86
C VAL A 229 -25.32 -2.80 8.70
N GLY A 230 -24.32 -1.91 8.71
CA GLY A 230 -23.00 -2.20 9.27
C GLY A 230 -22.31 -3.36 8.55
N GLN A 231 -22.63 -3.57 7.27
CA GLN A 231 -21.97 -4.50 6.36
C GLN A 231 -21.36 -3.67 5.23
N VAL A 232 -20.14 -3.99 4.85
CA VAL A 232 -19.34 -3.28 3.86
C VAL A 232 -18.83 -4.29 2.84
N PRO A 233 -19.12 -4.10 1.55
CA PRO A 233 -18.52 -4.94 0.52
C PRO A 233 -17.02 -4.63 0.44
N SER A 234 -16.18 -5.66 0.43
CA SER A 234 -14.77 -5.47 0.08
C SER A 234 -14.65 -5.22 -1.42
N ALA A 235 -13.85 -4.22 -1.79
CA ALA A 235 -13.55 -3.87 -3.18
C ALA A 235 -12.42 -4.73 -3.78
N GLY A 236 -11.78 -5.58 -2.96
CA GLY A 236 -10.65 -6.40 -3.38
C GLY A 236 -9.31 -5.69 -3.43
N VAL A 237 -9.29 -4.41 -3.05
CA VAL A 237 -8.12 -3.55 -2.86
C VAL A 237 -8.40 -2.57 -1.72
N GLY A 238 -7.35 -2.03 -1.10
CA GLY A 238 -7.49 -1.06 0.00
C GLY A 238 -8.29 -1.58 1.19
N THR A 239 -8.21 -2.88 1.45
CA THR A 239 -9.00 -3.56 2.49
C THR A 239 -8.07 -4.12 3.54
N CYS A 240 -8.28 -3.76 4.80
CA CYS A 240 -7.56 -4.35 5.94
C CYS A 240 -8.47 -5.27 6.74
N PHE A 241 -8.01 -6.50 6.97
CA PHE A 241 -8.61 -7.50 7.84
C PHE A 241 -7.84 -7.54 9.15
N SER A 242 -8.54 -7.51 10.28
CA SER A 242 -7.89 -7.82 11.57
C SER A 242 -7.44 -9.26 11.63
N ARG A 243 -6.48 -9.58 12.50
CA ARG A 243 -6.12 -10.98 12.81
C ARG A 243 -7.34 -11.84 13.14
N ARG A 244 -8.23 -11.33 13.99
CA ARG A 244 -9.46 -12.04 14.39
C ARG A 244 -10.30 -12.42 13.17
N ALA A 245 -10.39 -11.52 12.18
CA ALA A 245 -11.13 -11.78 10.94
C ALA A 245 -10.49 -12.89 10.12
N ILE A 246 -9.17 -12.84 9.89
CA ILE A 246 -8.47 -13.87 9.13
C ILE A 246 -8.56 -15.24 9.83
N THR A 247 -8.33 -15.30 11.14
CA THR A 247 -8.45 -16.55 11.90
C THR A 247 -9.84 -17.16 11.77
N ALA A 248 -10.91 -16.36 11.92
CA ALA A 248 -12.26 -16.88 11.80
C ALA A 248 -12.63 -17.30 10.36
N LEU A 249 -12.07 -16.64 9.33
CA LEU A 249 -12.25 -17.06 7.94
C LEU A 249 -11.57 -18.40 7.67
N LEU A 250 -10.36 -18.61 8.21
CA LEU A 250 -9.64 -19.88 8.10
C LEU A 250 -10.39 -21.01 8.81
N GLU A 251 -10.92 -20.75 10.01
CA GLU A 251 -11.74 -21.72 10.76
C GLU A 251 -13.03 -22.09 10.01
N LEU A 252 -13.68 -21.11 9.37
CA LEU A 252 -14.89 -21.33 8.59
C LEU A 252 -14.64 -22.08 7.27
N GLY A 253 -13.47 -21.87 6.66
CA GLY A 253 -13.10 -22.41 5.35
C GLY A 253 -12.18 -23.63 5.38
N ASP A 254 -12.14 -24.38 6.49
CA ASP A 254 -11.28 -25.56 6.68
C ASP A 254 -9.80 -25.31 6.33
N GLY A 255 -9.27 -24.18 6.76
CA GLY A 255 -7.89 -23.74 6.51
C GLY A 255 -7.71 -22.83 5.29
N VAL A 256 -8.80 -22.42 4.63
CA VAL A 256 -8.77 -21.51 3.47
C VAL A 256 -9.58 -20.25 3.76
N ALA A 257 -8.95 -19.06 3.75
CA ALA A 257 -9.66 -17.81 4.03
C ALA A 257 -10.43 -17.29 2.81
N PHE A 258 -9.78 -17.31 1.64
CA PHE A 258 -10.32 -16.79 0.39
C PHE A 258 -10.89 -17.94 -0.47
N ASP A 259 -12.18 -17.90 -0.77
CA ASP A 259 -12.82 -18.97 -1.55
C ASP A 259 -12.35 -18.96 -3.00
N THR A 260 -11.63 -20.01 -3.40
CA THR A 260 -11.07 -20.18 -4.74
C THR A 260 -12.11 -20.45 -5.83
N GLN A 261 -13.35 -20.80 -5.45
CA GLN A 261 -14.46 -21.06 -6.38
C GLN A 261 -15.32 -19.81 -6.67
N SER A 262 -15.11 -18.72 -5.93
CA SER A 262 -15.80 -17.44 -6.12
C SER A 262 -15.04 -16.57 -7.11
N LEU A 263 -15.73 -15.92 -8.04
CA LEU A 263 -15.14 -14.93 -8.96
C LEU A 263 -14.97 -13.54 -8.30
N THR A 264 -15.61 -13.35 -7.16
CA THR A 264 -15.59 -12.13 -6.34
C THR A 264 -15.48 -12.57 -4.88
N GLU A 265 -14.37 -13.22 -4.56
CA GLU A 265 -14.02 -13.69 -3.22
C GLU A 265 -14.10 -12.54 -2.20
N ASP A 266 -13.70 -11.34 -2.63
CA ASP A 266 -13.66 -10.14 -1.80
C ASP A 266 -15.07 -9.72 -1.37
N TYR A 267 -16.01 -9.68 -2.32
CA TYR A 267 -17.38 -9.29 -2.05
C TYR A 267 -18.07 -10.20 -1.03
N ASP A 268 -17.80 -11.50 -1.12
CA ASP A 268 -18.39 -12.54 -0.26
C ASP A 268 -17.85 -12.49 1.19
N ILE A 269 -16.58 -12.12 1.38
CA ILE A 269 -15.95 -12.06 2.71
C ILE A 269 -16.70 -11.12 3.65
N GLY A 270 -17.12 -9.95 3.17
CA GLY A 270 -17.90 -9.01 3.99
C GLY A 270 -19.18 -9.66 4.53
N PHE A 271 -19.87 -10.48 3.73
CA PHE A 271 -21.07 -11.17 4.22
C PHE A 271 -20.74 -12.29 5.20
N ARG A 272 -19.69 -13.08 4.95
CA ARG A 272 -19.24 -14.15 5.86
C ARG A 272 -18.86 -13.59 7.23
N LEU A 273 -18.07 -12.52 7.27
CA LEU A 273 -17.70 -11.83 8.51
C LEU A 273 -18.91 -11.24 9.23
N LYS A 274 -19.87 -10.65 8.49
CA LYS A 274 -21.11 -10.14 9.09
C LYS A 274 -21.93 -11.23 9.78
N GLN A 275 -22.02 -12.41 9.17
CA GLN A 275 -22.73 -13.56 9.74
C GLN A 275 -22.06 -14.07 11.02
N LEU A 276 -20.74 -13.92 11.14
CA LEU A 276 -19.97 -14.20 12.36
C LEU A 276 -20.08 -13.08 13.42
N GLY A 277 -20.88 -12.03 13.18
CA GLY A 277 -21.08 -10.92 14.11
C GLY A 277 -19.91 -9.94 14.18
N MET A 278 -19.02 -9.95 13.18
CA MET A 278 -17.86 -9.07 13.13
C MET A 278 -18.20 -7.62 12.79
N ARG A 279 -17.28 -6.71 13.11
CA ARG A 279 -17.48 -5.26 12.96
C ARG A 279 -16.77 -4.74 11.72
N GLU A 280 -17.55 -4.36 10.72
CA GLU A 280 -17.05 -3.81 9.47
C GLU A 280 -17.14 -2.28 9.47
N ILE A 281 -16.30 -1.61 8.68
CA ILE A 281 -16.38 -0.17 8.45
C ILE A 281 -15.87 0.22 7.07
N PHE A 282 -16.57 1.18 6.46
CA PHE A 282 -16.13 1.88 5.27
C PHE A 282 -15.67 3.28 5.67
N VAL A 283 -14.39 3.57 5.53
CA VAL A 283 -13.78 4.74 6.18
C VAL A 283 -13.41 5.81 5.17
N ARG A 284 -14.13 6.93 5.19
CA ARG A 284 -13.74 8.15 4.48
C ARG A 284 -13.05 9.11 5.43
N PHE A 285 -11.72 9.11 5.42
CA PHE A 285 -10.91 9.92 6.33
C PHE A 285 -10.12 10.99 5.55
N PRO A 286 -10.48 12.29 5.62
CA PRO A 286 -9.77 13.36 4.94
C PRO A 286 -8.50 13.79 5.68
N VAL A 287 -7.41 13.98 4.93
CA VAL A 287 -6.11 14.48 5.41
C VAL A 287 -5.99 15.94 4.97
N HIS A 288 -6.65 16.83 5.70
CA HIS A 288 -6.61 18.26 5.41
C HIS A 288 -6.41 19.04 6.72
N ASP A 289 -5.32 19.78 6.81
CA ASP A 289 -5.15 20.83 7.82
C ASP A 289 -5.65 22.16 7.23
N ALA A 290 -6.50 22.88 7.96
CA ALA A 290 -6.99 24.20 7.53
C ALA A 290 -5.86 25.22 7.30
N ASP A 291 -4.72 25.00 7.98
CA ASP A 291 -3.59 25.94 8.07
C ASP A 291 -2.40 25.58 7.16
N GLN A 292 -2.42 24.43 6.48
CA GLN A 292 -1.34 24.04 5.56
C GLN A 292 -1.63 24.47 4.11
N PRO A 293 -0.62 24.90 3.35
CA PRO A 293 -0.77 25.17 1.93
C PRO A 293 -1.23 23.89 1.19
N ALA A 294 -1.98 24.08 0.10
CA ALA A 294 -2.47 22.96 -0.69
C ALA A 294 -1.29 22.06 -1.11
N ASP A 295 -1.47 20.75 -0.93
CA ASP A 295 -0.55 19.72 -1.39
C ASP A 295 -0.09 20.04 -2.84
N PRO A 296 1.22 20.23 -3.10
CA PRO A 296 1.73 20.60 -4.41
C PRO A 296 1.35 19.58 -5.50
N ASP A 297 1.11 18.32 -5.13
CA ASP A 297 0.68 17.26 -6.05
C ASP A 297 -0.83 17.29 -6.34
N GLN A 298 -1.60 18.13 -5.63
CA GLN A 298 -3.03 18.30 -5.82
C GLN A 298 -3.39 19.77 -6.06
N PRO A 299 -3.21 20.26 -7.30
CA PRO A 299 -3.51 21.65 -7.62
C PRO A 299 -4.98 21.98 -7.32
N ARG A 300 -5.21 23.20 -6.80
CA ARG A 300 -6.57 23.72 -6.60
C ARG A 300 -7.29 23.79 -7.94
N ARG A 301 -8.46 23.17 -8.01
CA ARG A 301 -9.32 23.16 -9.19
C ARG A 301 -10.68 23.77 -8.86
N PRO A 302 -11.32 24.49 -9.79
CA PRO A 302 -12.63 25.06 -9.56
C PRO A 302 -13.67 23.96 -9.27
N GLY A 303 -14.46 24.18 -8.22
CA GLY A 303 -15.51 23.25 -7.76
C GLY A 303 -15.01 22.04 -6.94
N ARG A 304 -13.71 21.75 -6.93
CA ARG A 304 -13.13 20.65 -6.17
C ARG A 304 -13.11 20.98 -4.68
N SER A 305 -13.65 20.11 -3.85
CA SER A 305 -13.62 20.24 -2.39
C SER A 305 -12.27 19.77 -1.86
N ALA A 306 -11.50 20.65 -1.21
CA ALA A 306 -10.18 20.31 -0.65
C ALA A 306 -10.26 19.15 0.34
N ARG A 307 -11.36 19.05 1.09
CA ARG A 307 -11.60 17.97 2.05
C ARG A 307 -11.98 16.66 1.38
N GLU A 308 -12.89 16.67 0.41
CA GLU A 308 -13.34 15.42 -0.23
C GLU A 308 -12.22 14.84 -1.11
N ALA A 309 -11.38 15.70 -1.70
CA ALA A 309 -10.22 15.35 -2.51
C ALA A 309 -9.04 14.76 -1.71
N SER A 310 -8.92 15.10 -0.42
CA SER A 310 -7.83 14.67 0.46
C SER A 310 -8.14 13.41 1.27
N VAL A 311 -9.19 12.68 0.89
CA VAL A 311 -9.54 11.42 1.53
C VAL A 311 -8.44 10.38 1.30
N ILE A 312 -8.01 9.70 2.38
CA ILE A 312 -7.15 8.52 2.30
C ILE A 312 -7.90 7.47 1.47
N CYS A 313 -7.33 7.12 0.32
CA CYS A 313 -7.95 6.24 -0.66
C CYS A 313 -6.87 5.52 -1.46
N VAL A 314 -7.28 4.41 -2.08
CA VAL A 314 -6.50 3.73 -3.12
C VAL A 314 -6.84 4.34 -4.46
N ARG A 315 -5.83 4.53 -5.30
CA ARG A 315 -5.99 5.07 -6.65
C ARG A 315 -5.37 4.14 -7.66
N GLU A 316 -6.07 3.89 -8.76
CA GLU A 316 -5.62 2.97 -9.80
C GLU A 316 -6.12 3.43 -11.18
N PHE A 317 -5.49 2.95 -12.24
CA PHE A 317 -6.01 3.14 -13.59
C PHE A 317 -7.01 2.06 -13.96
N PHE A 318 -8.22 2.47 -14.27
CA PHE A 318 -9.23 1.57 -14.82
C PHE A 318 -9.06 1.39 -16.33
N PRO A 319 -9.64 0.30 -16.90
CA PRO A 319 -9.58 0.03 -18.34
C PRO A 319 -10.07 1.19 -19.21
N ASP A 320 -9.34 1.46 -20.29
CA ASP A 320 -9.57 2.55 -21.23
C ASP A 320 -10.25 2.09 -22.53
N THR A 321 -10.20 0.79 -22.85
CA THR A 321 -10.88 0.21 -24.00
C THR A 321 -12.24 -0.37 -23.64
N LEU A 322 -13.22 -0.21 -24.55
CA LEU A 322 -14.58 -0.72 -24.36
C LEU A 322 -14.59 -2.23 -24.05
N ASN A 323 -13.81 -3.02 -24.79
CA ASN A 323 -13.74 -4.46 -24.59
C ASN A 323 -13.19 -4.84 -23.22
N ALA A 324 -12.14 -4.15 -22.74
CA ALA A 324 -11.59 -4.40 -21.42
C ALA A 324 -12.58 -4.01 -20.31
N ALA A 325 -13.23 -2.85 -20.40
CA ALA A 325 -14.26 -2.43 -19.45
C ALA A 325 -15.45 -3.41 -19.39
N VAL A 326 -15.94 -3.86 -20.55
CA VAL A 326 -17.01 -4.87 -20.64
C VAL A 326 -16.58 -6.19 -20.01
N ARG A 327 -15.35 -6.65 -20.24
CA ARG A 327 -14.81 -7.87 -19.59
C ARG A 327 -14.78 -7.71 -18.07
N GLN A 328 -14.19 -6.63 -17.56
CA GLN A 328 -14.04 -6.38 -16.12
C GLN A 328 -15.41 -6.29 -15.43
N LYS A 329 -16.33 -5.47 -15.95
CA LYS A 329 -17.67 -5.34 -15.37
C LYS A 329 -18.51 -6.62 -15.51
N SER A 330 -18.36 -7.38 -16.59
CA SER A 330 -19.05 -8.66 -16.73
C SER A 330 -18.64 -9.66 -15.64
N ARG A 331 -17.36 -9.64 -15.20
CA ARG A 331 -16.86 -10.43 -14.08
C ARG A 331 -17.56 -10.03 -12.78
N TRP A 332 -17.63 -8.74 -12.48
CA TRP A 332 -18.33 -8.23 -11.29
C TRP A 332 -19.81 -8.62 -11.28
N ILE A 333 -20.51 -8.44 -12.41
CA ILE A 333 -21.93 -8.83 -12.52
C ILE A 333 -22.11 -10.34 -12.32
N THR A 334 -21.21 -11.14 -12.90
CA THR A 334 -21.26 -12.60 -12.76
C THR A 334 -21.05 -13.03 -11.31
N GLY A 335 -20.07 -12.45 -10.60
CA GLY A 335 -19.83 -12.76 -9.19
C GLY A 335 -20.93 -12.24 -8.26
N ILE A 336 -21.21 -10.94 -8.30
CA ILE A 336 -22.14 -10.27 -7.38
C ILE A 336 -23.59 -10.70 -7.61
N VAL A 337 -24.02 -10.75 -8.87
CA VAL A 337 -25.42 -11.04 -9.20
C VAL A 337 -25.60 -12.54 -9.41
N ILE A 338 -24.95 -13.13 -10.41
CA ILE A 338 -25.26 -14.50 -10.86
C ILE A 338 -24.81 -15.54 -9.83
N GLN A 339 -23.55 -15.51 -9.38
CA GLN A 339 -23.06 -16.39 -8.32
C GLN A 339 -23.67 -16.01 -6.97
N GLY A 340 -23.78 -14.71 -6.67
CA GLY A 340 -24.40 -14.19 -5.45
C GLY A 340 -25.86 -14.63 -5.23
N PHE A 341 -26.63 -14.97 -6.26
CA PHE A 341 -27.94 -15.62 -6.09
C PHE A 341 -27.85 -17.02 -5.44
N LYS A 342 -26.75 -17.74 -5.66
CA LYS A 342 -26.52 -19.10 -5.12
C LYS A 342 -25.80 -19.09 -3.78
N THR A 343 -24.78 -18.25 -3.63
CA THR A 343 -23.92 -18.19 -2.43
C THR A 343 -24.57 -17.33 -1.33
N LEU A 344 -25.07 -16.15 -1.67
CA LEU A 344 -25.65 -15.19 -0.72
C LEU A 344 -27.17 -15.32 -0.67
N ARG A 345 -27.69 -16.25 0.11
CA ARG A 345 -29.16 -16.42 0.26
C ARG A 345 -29.79 -15.25 1.00
N TRP A 346 -31.12 -15.12 0.87
CA TRP A 346 -31.88 -14.17 1.68
C TRP A 346 -31.68 -14.46 3.17
N THR A 347 -31.48 -13.40 3.93
CA THR A 347 -31.19 -13.44 5.36
C THR A 347 -32.44 -13.11 6.18
N ASN A 348 -32.34 -13.19 7.51
CA ASN A 348 -33.42 -12.77 8.41
C ASN A 348 -33.51 -11.24 8.56
N SER A 349 -32.56 -10.47 8.02
CA SER A 349 -32.54 -9.01 8.10
C SER A 349 -33.17 -8.39 6.87
N GLY A 350 -34.30 -7.70 7.05
CA GLY A 350 -34.99 -6.99 5.97
C GLY A 350 -34.13 -5.91 5.31
N VAL A 351 -33.30 -5.20 6.09
CA VAL A 351 -32.43 -4.14 5.57
C VAL A 351 -31.28 -4.73 4.74
N LEU A 352 -30.69 -5.86 5.18
CA LEU A 352 -29.67 -6.56 4.40
C LEU A 352 -30.26 -7.12 3.09
N ASN A 353 -31.47 -7.69 3.16
CA ASN A 353 -32.17 -8.18 1.98
C ASN A 353 -32.52 -7.04 0.99
N TYR A 354 -32.84 -5.84 1.48
CA TYR A 354 -33.03 -4.69 0.62
C TYR A 354 -31.76 -4.38 -0.20
N PHE A 355 -30.58 -4.36 0.43
CA PHE A 355 -29.33 -4.15 -0.31
C PHE A 355 -28.98 -5.31 -1.25
N LEU A 356 -29.25 -6.57 -0.86
CA LEU A 356 -29.10 -7.72 -1.76
C LEU A 356 -30.01 -7.60 -2.99
N TRP A 357 -31.26 -7.16 -2.81
CA TRP A 357 -32.17 -6.88 -3.92
C TRP A 357 -31.63 -5.75 -4.80
N ARG A 358 -31.12 -4.67 -4.21
CA ARG A 358 -30.53 -3.53 -4.93
C ARG A 358 -29.32 -3.95 -5.76
N ASP A 359 -28.49 -4.86 -5.28
CA ASP A 359 -27.36 -5.38 -6.08
C ASP A 359 -27.87 -6.20 -7.27
N ARG A 360 -28.92 -7.00 -7.05
CA ARG A 360 -29.50 -7.90 -8.06
C ARG A 360 -30.32 -7.18 -9.12
N LYS A 361 -30.95 -6.06 -8.79
CA LYS A 361 -31.81 -5.30 -9.71
C LYS A 361 -31.04 -4.83 -10.96
N GLY A 362 -29.71 -4.65 -10.82
CA GLY A 362 -28.80 -4.27 -11.91
C GLY A 362 -28.95 -5.15 -13.15
N ALA A 363 -29.21 -6.44 -12.97
CA ALA A 363 -29.41 -7.37 -14.09
C ALA A 363 -30.62 -7.00 -14.97
N LEU A 364 -31.68 -6.42 -14.40
CA LEU A 364 -32.84 -5.95 -15.14
C LEU A 364 -32.71 -4.48 -15.56
N THR A 365 -32.26 -3.62 -14.65
CA THR A 365 -32.22 -2.17 -14.87
C THR A 365 -31.21 -1.78 -15.94
N ASN A 366 -30.10 -2.52 -16.10
CA ASN A 366 -29.14 -2.25 -17.18
C ASN A 366 -29.76 -2.41 -18.58
N PHE A 367 -30.65 -3.38 -18.77
CA PHE A 367 -31.41 -3.54 -20.02
C PHE A 367 -32.46 -2.44 -20.18
N ALA A 368 -33.23 -2.17 -19.13
CA ALA A 368 -34.27 -1.16 -19.17
C ALA A 368 -33.71 0.24 -19.46
N SER A 369 -32.59 0.62 -18.83
CA SER A 369 -31.91 1.91 -19.05
C SER A 369 -31.37 2.05 -20.46
N PHE A 370 -30.76 1.01 -21.02
CA PHE A 370 -30.27 1.05 -22.41
C PHE A 370 -31.42 1.12 -23.41
N LEU A 371 -32.48 0.33 -23.24
CA LEU A 371 -33.68 0.40 -24.07
C LEU A 371 -34.37 1.76 -23.96
N ALA A 372 -34.47 2.34 -22.76
CA ALA A 372 -34.98 3.69 -22.57
C ALA A 372 -34.14 4.74 -23.27
N MET A 373 -32.81 4.59 -23.28
CA MET A 373 -31.90 5.46 -24.02
C MET A 373 -32.16 5.36 -25.53
N LEU A 374 -32.31 4.14 -26.08
CA LEU A 374 -32.66 3.95 -27.49
C LEU A 374 -34.02 4.56 -27.84
N LEU A 375 -35.03 4.35 -26.99
CA LEU A 375 -36.36 4.93 -27.14
C LEU A 375 -36.30 6.47 -27.12
N ALA A 376 -35.57 7.05 -26.17
CA ALA A 376 -35.40 8.50 -26.07
C ALA A 376 -34.72 9.07 -27.32
N MET A 377 -33.64 8.44 -27.79
CA MET A 377 -32.97 8.86 -29.03
C MET A 377 -33.89 8.78 -30.24
N GLN A 378 -34.67 7.70 -30.37
CA GLN A 378 -35.64 7.55 -31.45
C GLN A 378 -36.72 8.64 -31.40
N LEU A 379 -37.28 8.92 -30.23
CA LEU A 379 -38.30 9.94 -30.05
C LEU A 379 -37.76 11.35 -30.33
N ILE A 380 -36.52 11.65 -29.92
CA ILE A 380 -35.84 12.90 -30.24
C ILE A 380 -35.60 13.01 -31.75
N ALA A 381 -35.19 11.93 -32.43
CA ALA A 381 -35.00 11.92 -33.87
C ALA A 381 -36.32 12.17 -34.63
N ILE A 382 -37.42 11.56 -34.19
CA ILE A 382 -38.76 11.81 -34.76
C ILE A 382 -39.17 13.28 -34.52
N TRP A 383 -38.96 13.80 -33.31
CA TRP A 383 -39.26 15.19 -32.98
C TRP A 383 -38.45 16.17 -33.84
N LEU A 384 -37.14 15.92 -34.03
CA LEU A 384 -36.28 16.71 -34.91
C LEU A 384 -36.74 16.64 -36.38
N TYR A 385 -37.07 15.45 -36.88
CA TYR A 385 -37.60 15.27 -38.24
C TYR A 385 -38.87 16.09 -38.46
N GLN A 386 -39.83 16.03 -37.54
CA GLN A 386 -41.07 16.79 -37.61
C GLN A 386 -40.85 18.31 -37.53
N ARG A 387 -39.77 18.76 -36.87
CA ARG A 387 -39.46 20.17 -36.70
C ARG A 387 -38.65 20.76 -37.86
N LEU A 388 -37.74 19.98 -38.44
CA LEU A 388 -36.76 20.44 -39.43
C LEU A 388 -37.23 20.23 -40.88
N VAL A 389 -38.10 19.25 -41.14
CA VAL A 389 -38.57 18.93 -42.50
C VAL A 389 -39.98 19.54 -42.71
N PRO A 390 -40.13 20.53 -43.62
CA PRO A 390 -41.43 21.01 -44.06
C PRO A 390 -42.25 19.86 -44.67
N ASP A 391 -43.56 19.83 -44.43
CA ASP A 391 -44.48 18.76 -44.89
C ASP A 391 -44.13 17.33 -44.42
N SER A 392 -43.47 17.22 -43.27
CA SER A 392 -43.17 15.93 -42.63
C SER A 392 -44.43 15.19 -42.17
N TYR A 393 -44.34 13.85 -42.17
CA TYR A 393 -45.36 13.00 -41.58
C TYR A 393 -45.48 13.28 -40.07
N ARG A 394 -46.67 13.70 -39.63
CA ARG A 394 -46.99 13.88 -38.21
C ARG A 394 -47.46 12.56 -37.62
N PHE A 395 -46.59 11.92 -36.85
CA PHE A 395 -46.94 10.72 -36.11
C PHE A 395 -47.65 11.10 -34.81
N LEU A 396 -48.74 10.41 -34.48
CA LEU A 396 -49.36 10.52 -33.16
C LEU A 396 -48.33 10.15 -32.09
N SER A 397 -48.28 10.91 -31.00
CA SER A 397 -47.41 10.56 -29.89
C SER A 397 -47.84 9.21 -29.33
N ILE A 398 -46.89 8.30 -29.10
CA ILE A 398 -47.16 7.03 -28.39
C ILE A 398 -47.73 7.25 -26.98
N PHE A 399 -47.67 8.49 -26.47
CA PHE A 399 -48.14 8.90 -25.14
C PHE A 399 -49.46 9.70 -25.16
N GLN A 400 -50.11 9.87 -26.32
CA GLN A 400 -51.38 10.61 -26.40
C GLN A 400 -52.53 9.82 -25.76
N GLY A 401 -53.29 10.47 -24.86
CA GLY A 401 -54.57 9.97 -24.32
C GLY A 401 -54.57 9.54 -22.85
N ASP A 402 -53.42 9.33 -22.21
CA ASP A 402 -53.31 8.73 -20.88
C ASP A 402 -52.61 9.65 -19.87
N TRP A 403 -53.38 10.35 -19.01
CA TRP A 403 -52.82 11.32 -18.03
C TRP A 403 -51.81 10.69 -17.06
N TRP A 404 -52.03 9.44 -16.68
CA TRP A 404 -51.18 8.70 -15.75
C TRP A 404 -49.80 8.40 -16.37
N LEU A 405 -49.75 8.15 -17.68
CA LEU A 405 -48.50 7.87 -18.39
C LEU A 405 -47.65 9.13 -18.51
N TYR A 406 -48.28 10.28 -18.75
CA TYR A 406 -47.61 11.57 -18.68
C TYR A 406 -47.06 11.84 -17.27
N ALA A 407 -47.85 11.59 -16.21
CA ALA A 407 -47.40 11.75 -14.84
C ALA A 407 -46.21 10.83 -14.51
N LEU A 408 -46.24 9.58 -14.97
CA LEU A 408 -45.13 8.63 -14.79
C LEU A 408 -43.85 9.08 -15.51
N LEU A 409 -43.97 9.55 -16.75
CA LEU A 409 -42.83 10.08 -17.51
C LEU A 409 -42.27 11.36 -16.89
N ALA A 410 -43.13 12.27 -16.41
CA ALA A 410 -42.72 13.47 -15.71
C ALA A 410 -42.00 13.13 -14.40
N ALA A 411 -42.51 12.17 -13.63
CA ALA A 411 -41.85 11.67 -12.43
C ALA A 411 -40.47 11.07 -12.75
N ASN A 412 -40.38 10.22 -13.77
CA ASN A 412 -39.10 9.68 -14.25
C ASN A 412 -38.11 10.76 -14.69
N PHE A 413 -38.60 11.81 -15.36
CA PHE A 413 -37.76 12.95 -15.75
C PHE A 413 -37.19 13.69 -14.53
N VAL A 414 -38.01 13.94 -13.51
CA VAL A 414 -37.55 14.55 -12.24
C VAL A 414 -36.53 13.65 -11.54
N LEU A 415 -36.78 12.33 -11.47
CA LEU A 415 -35.84 11.36 -10.89
C LEU A 415 -34.52 11.31 -11.66
N MET A 416 -34.56 11.38 -12.99
CA MET A 416 -33.37 11.45 -13.85
C MET A 416 -32.58 12.73 -13.61
N LEU A 417 -33.25 13.89 -13.49
CA LEU A 417 -32.59 15.16 -13.16
C LEU A 417 -31.91 15.10 -11.79
N ASN A 418 -32.58 14.52 -10.79
CA ASN A 418 -31.96 14.27 -9.49
C ASN A 418 -30.71 13.39 -9.65
N ARG A 419 -30.79 12.26 -10.39
CA ARG A 419 -29.65 11.37 -10.59
C ARG A 419 -28.45 12.05 -11.25
N ILE A 420 -28.71 12.86 -12.29
CA ILE A 420 -27.68 13.67 -12.96
C ILE A 420 -27.05 14.66 -11.97
N ALA A 421 -27.88 15.37 -11.20
CA ALA A 421 -27.40 16.35 -10.22
C ALA A 421 -26.53 15.70 -9.13
N GLN A 422 -26.95 14.54 -8.59
CA GLN A 422 -26.16 13.79 -7.61
C GLN A 422 -24.81 13.38 -8.20
N ARG A 423 -24.81 12.77 -9.40
CA ARG A 423 -23.56 12.36 -10.08
C ARG A 423 -22.62 13.53 -10.32
N MET A 424 -23.13 14.62 -10.90
CA MET A 424 -22.36 15.83 -11.13
C MET A 424 -21.79 16.40 -9.82
N PHE A 425 -22.56 16.39 -8.73
CA PHE A 425 -22.10 16.88 -7.43
C PHE A 425 -20.91 16.08 -6.90
N PHE A 426 -21.01 14.74 -6.83
CA PHE A 426 -19.94 13.91 -6.28
C PHE A 426 -18.69 13.93 -7.15
N VAL A 427 -18.83 13.87 -8.47
CA VAL A 427 -17.69 13.98 -9.41
C VAL A 427 -17.03 15.34 -9.30
N THR A 428 -17.80 16.42 -9.24
CA THR A 428 -17.27 17.79 -9.05
C THR A 428 -16.52 17.91 -7.73
N SER A 429 -17.07 17.34 -6.66
CA SER A 429 -16.48 17.44 -5.33
C SER A 429 -15.07 16.83 -5.25
N TYR A 430 -14.82 15.74 -5.98
CA TYR A 430 -13.53 15.04 -5.94
C TYR A 430 -12.59 15.42 -7.10
N TYR A 431 -13.09 15.49 -8.34
CA TYR A 431 -12.27 15.69 -9.55
C TYR A 431 -12.35 17.13 -10.12
N GLY A 432 -13.34 17.92 -9.71
CA GLY A 432 -13.57 19.30 -10.15
C GLY A 432 -14.65 19.45 -11.23
N ILE A 433 -15.02 20.71 -11.51
CA ILE A 433 -16.23 21.05 -12.28
C ILE A 433 -16.21 20.54 -13.73
N VAL A 434 -15.03 20.49 -14.37
CA VAL A 434 -14.89 20.02 -15.75
C VAL A 434 -15.26 18.54 -15.85
N GLN A 435 -14.75 17.71 -14.94
CA GLN A 435 -15.09 16.29 -14.87
C GLN A 435 -16.56 16.11 -14.46
N GLY A 436 -17.07 16.95 -13.57
CA GLY A 436 -18.48 16.99 -13.19
C GLY A 436 -19.41 17.20 -14.39
N LEU A 437 -19.13 18.17 -15.25
CA LEU A 437 -19.91 18.42 -16.46
C LEU A 437 -19.76 17.28 -17.49
N MET A 438 -18.56 16.71 -17.62
CA MET A 438 -18.32 15.57 -18.51
C MET A 438 -19.04 14.28 -18.07
N SER A 439 -19.48 14.18 -16.82
CA SER A 439 -20.27 13.04 -16.35
C SER A 439 -21.62 12.90 -17.07
N LEU A 440 -22.18 14.00 -17.61
CA LEU A 440 -23.46 13.99 -18.34
C LEU A 440 -23.37 13.20 -19.66
N PRO A 441 -22.48 13.55 -20.62
CA PRO A 441 -22.33 12.75 -21.83
C PRO A 441 -21.79 11.34 -21.54
N ARG A 442 -20.97 11.17 -20.49
CA ARG A 442 -20.48 9.85 -20.06
C ARG A 442 -21.54 8.95 -19.48
N LEU A 443 -22.68 9.48 -19.00
CA LEU A 443 -23.81 8.67 -18.55
C LEU A 443 -24.37 7.78 -19.68
N LEU A 444 -24.47 8.33 -20.90
CA LEU A 444 -24.92 7.58 -22.08
C LEU A 444 -23.92 6.45 -22.42
N TRP A 445 -22.63 6.76 -22.35
CA TRP A 445 -21.57 5.79 -22.58
C TRP A 445 -21.56 4.68 -21.52
N GLY A 446 -21.66 5.05 -20.24
CA GLY A 446 -21.75 4.11 -19.12
C GLY A 446 -22.95 3.16 -19.24
N ASN A 447 -24.10 3.66 -19.69
CA ASN A 447 -25.28 2.81 -19.95
C ASN A 447 -25.02 1.76 -21.03
N LEU A 448 -24.32 2.12 -22.12
CA LEU A 448 -23.92 1.16 -23.16
C LEU A 448 -22.95 0.11 -22.60
N VAL A 449 -21.92 0.53 -21.86
CA VAL A 449 -20.94 -0.37 -21.24
C VAL A 449 -21.63 -1.35 -20.29
N ASN A 450 -22.50 -0.85 -19.40
CA ASN A 450 -23.23 -1.65 -18.42
C ASN A 450 -24.20 -2.65 -19.10
N PHE A 451 -24.85 -2.26 -20.20
CA PHE A 451 -25.67 -3.17 -21.02
C PHE A 451 -24.82 -4.30 -21.63
N LEU A 452 -23.72 -3.96 -22.30
CA LEU A 452 -22.84 -4.95 -22.95
C LEU A 452 -22.21 -5.90 -21.94
N ALA A 453 -21.78 -5.38 -20.78
CA ALA A 453 -21.24 -6.18 -19.67
C ALA A 453 -22.29 -7.14 -19.11
N ASN A 454 -23.52 -6.68 -18.91
CA ASN A 454 -24.62 -7.50 -18.39
C ASN A 454 -25.05 -8.58 -19.40
N TRP A 455 -25.15 -8.24 -20.68
CA TRP A 455 -25.42 -9.21 -21.75
C TRP A 455 -24.35 -10.30 -21.80
N ARG A 456 -23.07 -9.89 -21.74
CA ARG A 456 -21.94 -10.82 -21.71
C ARG A 456 -21.99 -11.75 -20.49
N ALA A 457 -22.26 -11.21 -19.30
CA ALA A 457 -22.36 -12.00 -18.07
C ALA A 457 -23.47 -13.07 -18.15
N ILE A 458 -24.64 -12.70 -18.66
CA ILE A 458 -25.76 -13.64 -18.86
C ILE A 458 -25.39 -14.70 -19.91
N ALA A 459 -24.83 -14.31 -21.05
CA ALA A 459 -24.41 -15.23 -22.08
C ALA A 459 -23.38 -16.26 -21.55
N GLN A 460 -22.41 -15.80 -20.75
CA GLN A 460 -21.43 -16.66 -20.10
C GLN A 460 -22.09 -17.61 -19.10
N ALA A 461 -23.03 -17.13 -18.27
CA ALA A 461 -23.73 -17.96 -17.31
C ALA A 461 -24.62 -19.04 -17.97
N LEU A 462 -25.20 -18.75 -19.14
CA LEU A 462 -25.99 -19.72 -19.91
C LEU A 462 -25.13 -20.78 -20.60
N GLN A 463 -23.91 -20.41 -21.03
CA GLN A 463 -22.98 -21.33 -21.71
C GLN A 463 -22.15 -22.18 -20.72
N ALA A 464 -21.96 -21.70 -19.49
CA ALA A 464 -21.15 -22.39 -18.50
C ALA A 464 -21.86 -23.63 -17.93
N LYS A 465 -21.28 -24.82 -18.15
CA LYS A 465 -21.68 -26.06 -17.46
C LYS A 465 -21.43 -26.00 -15.94
N ASP A 466 -20.40 -25.25 -15.53
CA ASP A 466 -20.11 -24.93 -14.14
C ASP A 466 -19.62 -23.48 -14.03
N ILE A 467 -20.43 -22.63 -13.41
CA ILE A 467 -20.16 -21.20 -13.23
C ILE A 467 -18.97 -20.97 -12.28
N ARG A 468 -18.59 -21.98 -11.48
CA ARG A 468 -17.48 -21.92 -10.50
C ARG A 468 -16.09 -22.08 -11.13
N ARG A 469 -16.01 -22.50 -12.40
CA ARG A 469 -14.74 -22.75 -13.12
C ARG A 469 -14.41 -21.68 -14.17
N MET A 470 -15.08 -20.53 -14.15
CA MET A 470 -14.73 -19.45 -15.07
C MET A 470 -13.33 -18.94 -14.71
N ALA A 471 -12.39 -19.14 -15.63
CA ALA A 471 -11.00 -18.78 -15.45
C ALA A 471 -10.84 -17.27 -15.24
N TRP A 472 -9.86 -16.91 -14.42
CA TRP A 472 -9.39 -15.54 -14.24
C TRP A 472 -9.02 -14.91 -15.59
N ALA A 473 -9.93 -14.09 -16.14
CA ALA A 473 -9.68 -13.32 -17.34
C ALA A 473 -9.27 -11.90 -16.92
N LYS A 474 -7.96 -11.70 -16.75
CA LYS A 474 -7.36 -10.43 -16.37
C LYS A 474 -7.54 -9.37 -17.47
N THR A 475 -7.61 -8.10 -17.08
CA THR A 475 -7.50 -6.93 -17.95
C THR A 475 -6.09 -6.36 -17.85
N ASP A 476 -5.51 -5.91 -18.96
CA ASP A 476 -4.19 -5.26 -18.92
C ASP A 476 -4.27 -3.99 -18.06
N HIS A 477 -3.28 -3.79 -17.18
CA HIS A 477 -3.23 -2.68 -16.23
C HIS A 477 -2.05 -1.76 -16.55
N ASP A 478 -2.30 -0.45 -16.50
CA ASP A 478 -1.28 0.58 -16.63
C ASP A 478 -0.88 1.06 -15.23
N PHE A 479 0.41 1.26 -14.99
CA PHE A 479 0.90 1.91 -13.77
C PHE A 479 1.38 3.33 -14.08
N PRO A 480 1.06 4.35 -13.25
CA PRO A 480 1.55 5.71 -13.49
C PRO A 480 3.07 5.75 -13.41
N MET A 481 3.70 6.37 -14.41
CA MET A 481 5.14 6.65 -14.41
C MET A 481 5.41 7.82 -13.44
N LEU A 482 5.52 7.53 -12.15
CA LEU A 482 5.87 8.52 -11.13
C LEU A 482 7.40 8.59 -10.99
N GLY A 483 8.01 9.51 -11.74
CA GLY A 483 9.43 9.88 -11.61
C GLY A 483 10.45 8.80 -12.00
N GLU A 484 11.72 9.19 -12.14
CA GLU A 484 12.83 8.25 -12.31
C GLU A 484 13.08 7.53 -10.98
N GLY A 485 12.65 6.26 -10.89
CA GLY A 485 12.96 5.41 -9.75
C GLY A 485 14.48 5.20 -9.60
N PRO A 486 15.02 5.03 -8.37
CA PRO A 486 16.45 4.82 -8.15
C PRO A 486 17.02 3.67 -8.99
N ARG A 487 18.22 3.90 -9.55
CA ARG A 487 18.96 2.94 -10.37
C ARG A 487 19.31 1.69 -9.56
N LEU A 488 19.20 0.52 -10.21
CA LEU A 488 19.64 -0.79 -9.74
C LEU A 488 20.96 -0.72 -8.96
N ARG A 489 20.96 -1.15 -7.69
CA ARG A 489 22.18 -1.26 -6.87
C ARG A 489 23.02 -2.46 -7.31
N GLN A 490 24.29 -2.22 -7.63
CA GLN A 490 25.25 -3.30 -7.79
C GLN A 490 25.53 -4.00 -6.44
N PRO A 491 25.72 -5.33 -6.42
CA PRO A 491 26.20 -6.04 -5.23
C PRO A 491 27.54 -5.49 -4.73
N LEU A 492 27.69 -5.34 -3.41
CA LEU A 492 28.90 -4.76 -2.80
C LEU A 492 30.20 -5.46 -3.24
N GLY A 493 30.18 -6.79 -3.34
CA GLY A 493 31.33 -7.56 -3.80
C GLY A 493 31.77 -7.21 -5.23
N GLN A 494 30.83 -6.95 -6.13
CA GLN A 494 31.13 -6.53 -7.50
C GLN A 494 31.70 -5.11 -7.55
N ILE A 495 31.21 -4.22 -6.68
CA ILE A 495 31.75 -2.86 -6.54
C ILE A 495 33.21 -2.92 -6.06
N LEU A 496 33.49 -3.75 -5.05
CA LEU A 496 34.86 -3.94 -4.53
C LEU A 496 35.81 -4.53 -5.59
N ILE A 497 35.34 -5.46 -6.42
CA ILE A 497 36.13 -5.99 -7.55
C ILE A 497 36.36 -4.91 -8.60
N ALA A 498 35.33 -4.16 -8.98
CA ALA A 498 35.44 -3.10 -9.99
C ALA A 498 36.39 -1.96 -9.55
N GLN A 499 36.48 -1.69 -8.25
CA GLN A 499 37.42 -0.74 -7.66
C GLN A 499 38.85 -1.31 -7.51
N GLY A 500 39.08 -2.58 -7.84
CA GLY A 500 40.37 -3.26 -7.67
C GLY A 500 40.73 -3.56 -6.22
N ALA A 501 39.77 -3.44 -5.28
CA ALA A 501 40.00 -3.68 -3.85
C ALA A 501 40.00 -5.18 -3.50
N LEU A 502 39.35 -6.02 -4.30
CA LEU A 502 39.18 -7.45 -4.03
C LEU A 502 39.27 -8.24 -5.34
N THR A 503 39.85 -9.45 -5.31
CA THR A 503 39.79 -10.37 -6.45
C THR A 503 38.53 -11.24 -6.40
N GLU A 504 38.12 -11.79 -7.53
CA GLU A 504 36.96 -12.69 -7.59
C GLU A 504 37.17 -13.97 -6.77
N SER A 505 38.40 -14.50 -6.73
CA SER A 505 38.75 -15.64 -5.87
C SER A 505 38.62 -15.33 -4.38
N GLN A 506 39.08 -14.15 -3.94
CA GLN A 506 38.95 -13.72 -2.55
C GLN A 506 37.48 -13.50 -2.15
N LEU A 507 36.67 -12.96 -3.05
CA LEU A 507 35.23 -12.81 -2.83
C LEU A 507 34.55 -14.17 -2.67
N GLN A 508 34.82 -15.11 -3.58
CA GLN A 508 34.26 -16.46 -3.54
C GLN A 508 34.67 -17.19 -2.26
N GLU A 509 35.94 -17.10 -1.86
CA GLU A 509 36.40 -17.71 -0.61
C GLU A 509 35.67 -17.13 0.61
N ALA A 510 35.48 -15.81 0.66
CA ALA A 510 34.77 -15.15 1.75
C ALA A 510 33.27 -15.51 1.80
N LEU A 511 32.64 -15.77 0.65
CA LEU A 511 31.25 -16.22 0.55
C LEU A 511 31.09 -17.70 0.95
N VAL A 512 32.03 -18.57 0.56
CA VAL A 512 32.00 -20.01 0.87
C VAL A 512 32.34 -20.27 2.34
N ARG A 513 33.23 -19.47 2.93
CA ARG A 513 33.66 -19.58 4.33
C ARG A 513 33.37 -18.27 5.09
N PRO A 514 32.09 -18.00 5.41
CA PRO A 514 31.71 -16.82 6.16
C PRO A 514 32.33 -16.89 7.57
N THR A 515 32.87 -15.76 8.04
CA THR A 515 33.36 -15.66 9.42
C THR A 515 32.17 -15.54 10.37
N PRO A 516 31.98 -16.46 11.33
CA PRO A 516 30.86 -16.40 12.26
C PRO A 516 30.80 -15.04 12.97
N GLY A 517 29.60 -14.44 13.04
CA GLY A 517 29.37 -13.16 13.72
C GLY A 517 29.79 -11.91 12.95
N LEU A 518 30.31 -12.04 11.72
CA LEU A 518 30.65 -10.91 10.86
C LEU A 518 29.89 -10.93 9.55
N ARG A 519 29.43 -9.76 9.11
CA ARG A 519 28.97 -9.55 7.73
C ARG A 519 30.15 -9.58 6.77
N LEU A 520 29.88 -9.85 5.49
CA LEU A 520 30.92 -9.97 4.44
C LEU A 520 31.93 -8.81 4.47
N GLY A 521 31.45 -7.56 4.44
CA GLY A 521 32.32 -6.37 4.48
C GLY A 521 33.22 -6.33 5.73
N SER A 522 32.65 -6.56 6.91
CA SER A 522 33.37 -6.58 8.19
C SER A 522 34.39 -7.74 8.25
N ALA A 523 34.03 -8.91 7.70
CA ALA A 523 34.93 -10.06 7.61
C ALA A 523 36.13 -9.79 6.69
N LEU A 524 35.92 -9.11 5.55
CA LEU A 524 37.00 -8.73 4.65
C LEU A 524 37.97 -7.73 5.31
N VAL A 525 37.45 -6.78 6.08
CA VAL A 525 38.28 -5.86 6.88
C VAL A 525 39.03 -6.60 7.99
N HIS A 526 38.40 -7.54 8.70
CA HIS A 526 39.06 -8.30 9.77
C HIS A 526 40.16 -9.25 9.27
N LYS A 527 40.02 -9.76 8.05
CA LYS A 527 41.06 -10.55 7.37
C LYS A 527 42.15 -9.67 6.73
N ASP A 528 42.10 -8.36 6.94
CA ASP A 528 42.98 -7.35 6.33
C ASP A 528 43.05 -7.46 4.79
N LEU A 529 41.98 -7.95 4.14
CA LEU A 529 41.87 -8.08 2.68
C LEU A 529 41.51 -6.75 2.01
N ILE A 530 40.73 -5.92 2.70
CA ILE A 530 40.36 -4.57 2.28
C ILE A 530 40.53 -3.60 3.44
N SER A 531 40.80 -2.34 3.14
CA SER A 531 40.79 -1.26 4.13
C SER A 531 39.35 -0.81 4.46
N THR A 532 39.16 -0.21 5.64
CA THR A 532 37.87 0.40 6.02
C THR A 532 37.45 1.53 5.08
N ALA A 533 38.42 2.23 4.48
CA ALA A 533 38.20 3.27 3.48
C ALA A 533 37.66 2.71 2.17
N GLN A 534 38.24 1.62 1.67
CA GLN A 534 37.74 0.93 0.47
C GLN A 534 36.32 0.40 0.69
N LEU A 535 36.05 -0.18 1.87
CA LEU A 535 34.69 -0.61 2.23
C LEU A 535 33.72 0.57 2.25
N ALA A 536 34.06 1.67 2.92
CA ALA A 536 33.21 2.86 2.99
C ALA A 536 32.92 3.46 1.61
N ALA A 537 33.94 3.55 0.75
CA ALA A 537 33.79 4.02 -0.62
C ALA A 537 32.86 3.13 -1.46
N ALA A 538 32.99 1.81 -1.33
CA ALA A 538 32.13 0.86 -2.02
C ALA A 538 30.67 0.92 -1.54
N VAL A 539 30.45 1.02 -0.23
CA VAL A 539 29.11 1.16 0.37
C VAL A 539 28.48 2.50 -0.01
N ALA A 540 29.25 3.58 -0.05
CA ALA A 540 28.79 4.90 -0.48
C ALA A 540 28.39 4.93 -1.96
N GLN A 541 29.21 4.33 -2.83
CA GLN A 541 28.86 4.15 -4.24
C GLN A 541 27.56 3.34 -4.40
N GLN A 542 27.39 2.28 -3.60
CA GLN A 542 26.18 1.47 -3.61
C GLN A 542 24.93 2.26 -3.18
N ALA A 543 25.08 3.11 -2.17
CA ALA A 543 24.00 3.94 -1.64
C ALA A 543 23.72 5.20 -2.48
N GLY A 544 24.65 5.62 -3.33
CA GLY A 544 24.57 6.89 -4.07
C GLY A 544 24.81 8.11 -3.19
N VAL A 545 25.58 7.96 -2.09
CA VAL A 545 25.91 9.04 -1.15
C VAL A 545 27.42 9.26 -1.07
N SER A 546 27.87 10.33 -0.41
CA SER A 546 29.29 10.56 -0.12
C SER A 546 29.79 9.70 1.04
N TRP A 547 31.11 9.57 1.19
CA TRP A 547 31.73 9.02 2.39
C TRP A 547 32.79 9.98 2.94
N GLU A 548 33.01 9.94 4.25
CA GLU A 548 33.95 10.81 4.96
C GLU A 548 34.47 10.10 6.22
N PHE A 549 35.72 10.34 6.62
CA PHE A 549 36.20 9.97 7.95
C PHE A 549 35.62 10.94 8.99
N LEU A 550 35.13 10.44 10.12
CA LEU A 550 34.72 11.28 11.25
C LEU A 550 35.91 12.08 11.81
N GLY A 551 37.11 11.52 11.67
CA GLY A 551 38.35 12.12 12.16
C GLY A 551 38.49 12.05 13.68
N GLU A 552 39.57 12.66 14.18
CA GLU A 552 39.90 12.66 15.62
C GLU A 552 39.08 13.71 16.39
N ARG A 553 38.41 14.63 15.69
CA ARG A 553 37.67 15.73 16.31
C ARG A 553 36.39 15.20 16.94
N LEU A 554 36.15 15.56 18.20
CA LEU A 554 34.92 15.18 18.90
C LEU A 554 33.73 15.93 18.29
N ILE A 555 32.62 15.21 18.12
CA ILE A 555 31.32 15.81 17.78
C ILE A 555 30.93 16.73 18.95
N PRO A 556 30.69 18.03 18.73
CA PRO A 556 30.27 18.96 19.78
C PRO A 556 28.93 18.53 20.40
N ASP A 557 28.77 18.75 21.69
CA ASP A 557 27.55 18.35 22.43
C ASP A 557 26.29 19.02 21.87
N GLU A 558 26.41 20.25 21.34
CA GLU A 558 25.32 20.96 20.67
C GLU A 558 24.81 20.20 19.43
N VAL A 559 25.71 19.60 18.65
CA VAL A 559 25.35 18.81 17.46
C VAL A 559 24.83 17.43 17.88
N ALA A 560 25.43 16.83 18.91
CA ALA A 560 24.95 15.56 19.48
C ALA A 560 23.52 15.66 20.01
N ALA A 561 23.15 16.79 20.60
CA ALA A 561 21.79 17.05 21.12
C ALA A 561 20.72 17.14 20.02
N LEU A 562 21.11 17.39 18.75
CA LEU A 562 20.18 17.42 17.62
C LEU A 562 19.64 16.04 17.25
N LEU A 563 20.29 14.96 17.70
CA LEU A 563 19.85 13.58 17.48
C LEU A 563 19.59 12.90 18.83
N PRO A 564 18.32 12.60 19.17
CA PRO A 564 17.98 11.84 20.36
C PRO A 564 18.64 10.45 20.39
N ALA A 565 19.06 10.01 21.58
CA ALA A 565 19.78 8.75 21.78
C ALA A 565 19.04 7.52 21.24
N HIS A 566 17.71 7.45 21.40
CA HIS A 566 16.91 6.32 20.92
C HIS A 566 16.94 6.24 19.38
N LEU A 567 16.86 7.37 18.66
CA LEU A 567 16.97 7.40 17.20
C LEU A 567 18.39 7.06 16.73
N ALA A 568 19.41 7.61 17.40
CA ALA A 568 20.81 7.32 17.09
C ALA A 568 21.12 5.82 17.17
N LEU A 569 20.65 5.16 18.24
CA LEU A 569 20.84 3.74 18.47
C LEU A 569 19.99 2.87 17.54
N HIS A 570 18.73 3.26 17.30
CA HIS A 570 17.81 2.56 16.40
C HIS A 570 18.37 2.52 14.97
N TYR A 571 18.66 3.68 14.39
CA TYR A 571 19.13 3.78 13.01
C TYR A 571 20.65 3.56 12.87
N SER A 572 21.35 3.39 13.99
CA SER A 572 22.82 3.25 14.03
C SER A 572 23.55 4.41 13.33
N VAL A 573 23.17 5.65 13.68
CA VAL A 573 23.69 6.89 13.08
C VAL A 573 24.15 7.90 14.13
N VAL A 574 25.13 8.74 13.78
CA VAL A 574 25.60 9.86 14.62
C VAL A 574 25.50 11.19 13.87
N PRO A 575 25.19 12.31 14.56
CA PRO A 575 25.13 13.61 13.91
C PRO A 575 26.55 14.19 13.73
N LEU A 576 26.84 14.70 12.54
CA LEU A 576 28.16 15.28 12.22
C LEU A 576 28.18 16.79 12.33
N ARG A 577 27.21 17.41 11.66
CA ARG A 577 27.13 18.85 11.46
C ARG A 577 25.77 19.24 10.93
N GLU A 578 25.43 20.51 11.10
CA GLU A 578 24.25 21.12 10.48
C GLU A 578 24.70 21.98 9.30
N GLU A 579 24.13 21.72 8.12
CA GLU A 579 24.36 22.48 6.89
C GLU A 579 23.06 23.26 6.57
N GLY A 580 22.96 24.49 7.10
CA GLY A 580 21.76 25.31 6.96
C GLY A 580 20.60 24.76 7.80
N LYS A 581 19.61 24.11 7.16
CA LYS A 581 18.49 23.42 7.84
C LYS A 581 18.63 21.89 7.82
N THR A 582 19.65 21.38 7.14
CA THR A 582 19.84 19.95 6.93
C THR A 582 20.80 19.39 7.96
N LEU A 583 20.38 18.36 8.69
CA LEU A 583 21.27 17.63 9.59
C LEU A 583 22.04 16.57 8.80
N VAL A 584 23.37 16.60 8.86
CA VAL A 584 24.22 15.60 8.22
C VAL A 584 24.53 14.49 9.23
N LEU A 585 24.13 13.27 8.93
CA LEU A 585 24.35 12.07 9.74
C LEU A 585 25.45 11.19 9.12
N ALA A 586 26.20 10.48 9.96
CA ALA A 586 27.08 9.40 9.54
C ALA A 586 26.47 8.04 9.87
N SER A 587 26.62 7.10 8.94
CA SER A 587 26.25 5.69 9.10
C SER A 587 27.38 4.79 8.62
N GLU A 588 27.55 3.61 9.22
CA GLU A 588 28.47 2.58 8.70
C GLU A 588 27.86 1.70 7.60
N SER A 589 26.54 1.78 7.43
CA SER A 589 25.77 0.97 6.48
C SER A 589 24.80 1.83 5.67
N VAL A 590 24.34 1.28 4.56
CA VAL A 590 23.26 1.89 3.78
C VAL A 590 22.01 2.02 4.66
N ILE A 591 21.45 3.22 4.72
CA ILE A 591 20.13 3.46 5.31
C ILE A 591 19.11 3.21 4.19
N ASP A 592 18.15 2.33 4.43
CA ASP A 592 17.10 2.08 3.45
C ASP A 592 16.16 3.30 3.33
N PRO A 593 15.48 3.48 2.19
CA PRO A 593 14.65 4.67 1.98
C PRO A 593 13.51 4.84 2.99
N VAL A 594 12.96 3.75 3.55
CA VAL A 594 11.88 3.80 4.55
C VAL A 594 12.42 4.42 5.83
N SER A 595 13.54 3.89 6.33
CA SER A 595 14.24 4.38 7.52
C SER A 595 14.74 5.82 7.35
N HIS A 596 15.23 6.18 6.16
CA HIS A 596 15.66 7.54 5.87
C HIS A 596 14.50 8.54 5.93
N ALA A 597 13.37 8.23 5.28
CA ALA A 597 12.17 9.06 5.34
C ALA A 597 11.60 9.14 6.77
N ALA A 598 11.74 8.07 7.55
CA ALA A 598 11.37 8.08 8.97
C ALA A 598 12.24 8.99 9.82
N LEU A 599 13.55 8.98 9.63
CA LEU A 599 14.49 9.89 10.30
C LEU A 599 14.13 11.35 10.05
N GLU A 600 13.85 11.74 8.81
CA GLU A 600 13.44 13.11 8.46
C GLU A 600 12.14 13.53 9.15
N ARG A 601 11.17 12.61 9.22
CA ARG A 601 9.89 12.85 9.90
C ARG A 601 10.07 12.99 11.41
N LYS A 602 10.78 12.05 12.06
CA LYS A 602 10.98 12.02 13.51
C LYS A 602 11.83 13.21 14.00
N LEU A 603 12.73 13.73 13.17
CA LEU A 603 13.53 14.92 13.48
C LEU A 603 12.86 16.24 13.05
N GLU A 604 11.75 16.17 12.31
CA GLU A 604 11.02 17.32 11.74
C GLU A 604 11.93 18.26 10.91
N ARG A 605 12.94 17.71 10.23
CA ARG A 605 13.89 18.45 9.40
C ARG A 605 14.48 17.59 8.28
N PRO A 606 14.98 18.21 7.20
CA PRO A 606 15.72 17.49 6.17
C PRO A 606 16.96 16.81 6.75
N VAL A 607 17.21 15.59 6.32
CA VAL A 607 18.37 14.80 6.74
C VAL A 607 19.14 14.37 5.51
N ARG A 608 20.46 14.49 5.59
CA ARG A 608 21.36 13.88 4.63
C ARG A 608 22.27 12.93 5.38
N TYR A 609 22.56 11.76 4.82
CA TYR A 609 23.55 10.87 5.41
C TYR A 609 24.75 10.67 4.49
N LEU A 610 25.86 10.34 5.10
CA LEU A 610 27.07 9.89 4.44
C LEU A 610 27.55 8.58 5.09
N ILE A 611 28.39 7.83 4.37
CA ILE A 611 28.99 6.61 4.91
C ILE A 611 30.30 6.95 5.62
N ALA A 612 30.46 6.46 6.85
CA ALA A 612 31.70 6.52 7.59
C ALA A 612 32.42 5.15 7.58
N PRO A 613 33.76 5.14 7.70
CA PRO A 613 34.53 3.91 7.85
C PRO A 613 34.04 3.04 8.99
N LYS A 614 34.14 1.72 8.79
CA LYS A 614 33.67 0.71 9.74
C LYS A 614 34.23 0.97 11.15
N GLY A 615 33.32 0.94 12.12
CA GLY A 615 33.57 1.12 13.54
C GLY A 615 33.60 2.57 14.05
N GLU A 616 33.73 3.58 13.18
CA GLU A 616 33.79 4.99 13.63
C GLU A 616 32.47 5.44 14.25
N VAL A 617 31.34 5.15 13.60
CA VAL A 617 29.99 5.46 14.13
C VAL A 617 29.72 4.63 15.39
N THR A 618 30.13 3.37 15.40
CA THR A 618 29.98 2.47 16.56
C THR A 618 30.68 3.02 17.80
N VAL A 619 31.91 3.54 17.65
CA VAL A 619 32.66 4.15 18.75
C VAL A 619 32.00 5.45 19.22
N GLU A 620 31.57 6.31 18.31
CA GLU A 620 30.92 7.57 18.67
C GLU A 620 29.52 7.35 19.28
N LEU A 621 28.73 6.39 18.80
CA LEU A 621 27.45 6.01 19.41
C LEU A 621 27.63 5.61 20.88
N ARG A 622 28.67 4.81 21.17
CA ARG A 622 28.97 4.39 22.54
C ARG A 622 29.43 5.55 23.42
N ARG A 623 30.18 6.49 22.85
CA ARG A 623 30.65 7.68 23.58
C ARG A 623 29.49 8.63 23.91
N LEU A 624 28.63 8.89 22.93
CA LEU A 624 27.57 9.90 23.02
C LEU A 624 26.30 9.39 23.72
N TYR A 625 25.91 8.14 23.48
CA TYR A 625 24.55 7.67 23.79
C TYR A 625 24.49 6.38 24.62
N ALA A 626 25.60 5.68 24.88
CA ALA A 626 25.53 4.48 25.70
C ALA A 626 25.33 4.80 27.19
N ARG A 627 24.40 4.08 27.83
CA ARG A 627 24.11 4.19 29.28
C ARG A 627 25.29 3.74 30.16
N GLN A 628 26.05 2.76 29.69
CA GLN A 628 27.31 2.34 30.30
C GLN A 628 28.44 2.92 29.47
N HIS A 629 29.26 3.79 30.07
CA HIS A 629 30.43 4.32 29.40
C HIS A 629 31.32 3.14 29.00
N GLY A 630 31.58 3.02 27.70
CA GLY A 630 32.51 2.03 27.17
C GLY A 630 33.93 2.27 27.68
N GLU A 631 34.87 1.43 27.24
CA GLU A 631 36.29 1.70 27.50
C GLU A 631 36.65 3.12 27.02
N PRO A 632 37.32 3.95 27.85
CA PRO A 632 37.72 5.30 27.47
C PRO A 632 38.96 5.23 26.56
N ALA A 633 38.79 4.60 25.40
CA ALA A 633 39.88 4.24 24.49
C ALA A 633 40.68 5.46 24.01
N ARG A 634 40.02 6.61 23.79
CA ARG A 634 40.70 7.87 23.43
C ARG A 634 41.58 8.39 24.58
N GLU A 635 41.08 8.35 25.82
CA GLU A 635 41.82 8.80 27.00
C GLU A 635 43.01 7.88 27.29
N LEU A 636 42.82 6.55 27.18
CA LEU A 636 43.88 5.56 27.35
C LEU A 636 44.98 5.73 26.30
N LEU A 637 44.61 6.01 25.05
CA LEU A 637 45.55 6.26 23.97
C LEU A 637 46.29 7.60 24.17
N ALA A 638 45.58 8.67 24.54
CA ALA A 638 46.17 9.97 24.85
C ALA A 638 47.16 9.87 26.02
N TRP A 639 46.79 9.15 27.08
CA TRP A 639 47.66 8.83 28.21
C TRP A 639 48.92 8.04 27.80
N ALA A 640 48.79 7.10 26.86
CA ALA A 640 49.93 6.32 26.37
C ALA A 640 50.90 7.18 25.55
N VAL A 641 50.40 8.14 24.76
CA VAL A 641 51.20 9.13 24.03
C VAL A 641 51.89 10.09 25.01
N GLU A 642 51.16 10.62 26.00
CA GLU A 642 51.70 11.52 27.02
C GLU A 642 52.86 10.88 27.80
N ARG A 643 52.72 9.59 28.12
CA ARG A 643 53.77 8.80 28.78
C ARG A 643 54.85 8.28 27.84
N LYS A 644 54.85 8.70 26.56
CA LYS A 644 55.81 8.26 25.52
C LYS A 644 55.90 6.74 25.36
N ARG A 645 54.82 6.01 25.69
CA ARG A 645 54.76 4.55 25.48
C ARG A 645 54.54 4.21 24.01
N VAL A 646 53.91 5.12 23.28
CA VAL A 646 53.67 5.03 21.84
C VAL A 646 53.96 6.40 21.21
N SER A 647 54.47 6.41 19.98
CA SER A 647 54.60 7.64 19.20
C SER A 647 53.23 8.14 18.73
N ALA A 648 53.15 9.41 18.33
CA ALA A 648 51.91 9.97 17.77
C ALA A 648 51.44 9.21 16.52
N GLU A 649 52.37 8.69 15.71
CA GLU A 649 52.04 7.93 14.50
C GLU A 649 51.57 6.51 14.83
N GLN A 650 52.23 5.84 15.78
CA GLN A 650 51.77 4.56 16.32
C GLN A 650 50.39 4.68 16.96
N ALA A 651 50.11 5.79 17.65
CA ALA A 651 48.80 6.03 18.23
C ALA A 651 47.70 6.11 17.16
N LYS A 652 47.94 6.78 16.03
CA LYS A 652 47.00 6.81 14.90
C LYS A 652 46.75 5.43 14.30
N GLU A 653 47.79 4.62 14.14
CA GLU A 653 47.66 3.25 13.64
C GLU A 653 46.87 2.36 14.61
N LEU A 654 47.16 2.46 15.90
CA LEU A 654 46.42 1.74 16.95
C LEU A 654 44.95 2.18 17.00
N TRP A 655 44.68 3.47 16.86
CA TRP A 655 43.31 3.99 16.79
C TRP A 655 42.57 3.42 15.58
N LYS A 656 43.16 3.50 14.38
CA LYS A 656 42.58 2.90 13.16
C LYS A 656 42.31 1.41 13.33
N PHE A 657 43.25 0.67 13.92
CA PHE A 657 43.12 -0.76 14.16
C PHE A 657 42.04 -1.10 15.20
N TYR A 658 41.94 -0.32 16.27
CA TYR A 658 40.92 -0.45 17.31
C TYR A 658 39.53 -0.21 16.75
N VAL A 659 39.35 0.90 16.03
CA VAL A 659 38.07 1.32 15.46
C VAL A 659 37.57 0.30 14.45
N SER A 660 38.40 -0.15 13.51
CA SER A 660 37.99 -1.10 12.44
C SER A 660 37.48 -2.45 12.93
N ARG A 661 37.70 -2.76 14.22
CA ARG A 661 37.33 -4.01 14.89
C ARG A 661 36.16 -3.84 15.87
N GLN A 662 35.53 -2.67 15.91
CA GLN A 662 34.33 -2.46 16.73
C GLN A 662 33.06 -2.93 16.02
N LEU A 663 32.19 -3.61 16.76
CA LEU A 663 30.98 -4.27 16.23
C LEU A 663 29.78 -3.98 17.11
N MET A 664 28.63 -3.70 16.50
CA MET A 664 27.35 -3.58 17.22
C MET A 664 26.74 -4.97 17.45
N LEU A 665 26.01 -5.14 18.56
CA LEU A 665 25.38 -6.43 18.89
C LEU A 665 24.40 -6.89 17.79
N GLY A 666 23.62 -5.96 17.23
CA GLY A 666 22.69 -6.25 16.14
C GLY A 666 23.38 -6.84 14.90
N GLU A 667 24.58 -6.35 14.55
CA GLU A 667 25.35 -6.86 13.42
C GLU A 667 25.76 -8.32 13.63
N VAL A 668 26.22 -8.66 14.85
CA VAL A 668 26.63 -10.03 15.21
C VAL A 668 25.44 -10.99 15.16
N LEU A 669 24.30 -10.57 15.71
CA LEU A 669 23.07 -11.37 15.73
C LEU A 669 22.56 -11.67 14.30
N GLN A 670 22.60 -10.67 13.42
CA GLN A 670 22.23 -10.84 12.01
C GLN A 670 23.22 -11.72 11.26
N ALA A 671 24.52 -11.55 11.49
CA ALA A 671 25.56 -12.36 10.84
C ALA A 671 25.52 -13.84 11.26
N LEU A 672 25.05 -14.14 12.48
CA LEU A 672 24.79 -15.50 12.94
C LEU A 672 23.49 -16.11 12.39
N GLY A 673 22.66 -15.33 11.68
CA GLY A 673 21.35 -15.76 11.21
C GLY A 673 20.36 -16.07 12.34
N ARG A 674 20.59 -15.51 13.54
CA ARG A 674 19.71 -15.73 14.71
C ARG A 674 18.49 -14.84 14.71
N ILE A 675 18.56 -13.70 14.00
CA ILE A 675 17.46 -12.78 13.81
C ILE A 675 17.48 -12.24 12.39
N ASP A 676 16.32 -12.22 11.75
CA ASP A 676 16.16 -11.62 10.44
C ASP A 676 16.26 -10.08 10.51
N THR A 677 16.71 -9.44 9.43
CA THR A 677 16.91 -7.97 9.42
C THR A 677 15.61 -7.21 9.59
N ALA A 678 14.55 -7.66 8.93
CA ALA A 678 13.25 -7.01 8.98
C ALA A 678 12.65 -7.14 10.39
N VAL A 679 12.89 -8.27 11.05
CA VAL A 679 12.48 -8.54 12.43
C VAL A 679 13.23 -7.68 13.44
N LEU A 680 14.56 -7.58 13.28
CA LEU A 680 15.37 -6.72 14.14
C LEU A 680 14.91 -5.26 14.03
N ASN A 681 14.63 -4.75 12.82
CA ASN A 681 14.14 -3.39 12.61
C ASN A 681 12.78 -3.17 13.31
N ALA A 682 11.84 -4.09 13.16
CA ALA A 682 10.54 -4.02 13.84
C ALA A 682 10.67 -4.02 15.37
N LEU A 683 11.59 -4.80 15.93
CA LEU A 683 11.87 -4.82 17.36
C LEU A 683 12.60 -3.56 17.82
N LEU A 684 13.53 -3.02 17.02
CA LEU A 684 14.18 -1.76 17.30
C LEU A 684 13.17 -0.60 17.37
N LEU A 685 12.08 -0.63 16.59
CA LEU A 685 11.02 0.41 16.65
C LEU A 685 10.33 0.37 18.02
N ARG A 686 10.02 -0.82 18.53
CA ARG A 686 9.43 -0.99 19.86
C ARG A 686 10.43 -0.66 20.97
N HIS A 687 11.72 -0.93 20.75
CA HIS A 687 12.78 -0.63 21.70
C HIS A 687 12.97 0.88 21.91
N GLU A 688 12.61 1.73 20.95
CA GLU A 688 12.67 3.20 21.09
C GLU A 688 11.91 3.71 22.34
N GLN A 689 10.89 2.98 22.79
CA GLN A 689 10.06 3.31 23.95
C GLN A 689 10.46 2.55 25.22
N SER A 690 11.47 1.70 25.15
CA SER A 690 11.93 0.86 26.26
C SER A 690 13.22 1.39 26.87
N ASP A 691 13.33 1.25 28.20
CA ASP A 691 14.55 1.53 28.94
C ASP A 691 15.51 0.33 29.03
N ASP A 692 15.10 -0.84 28.55
CA ASP A 692 15.93 -2.04 28.61
C ASP A 692 17.18 -1.90 27.71
N SER A 693 18.25 -2.62 28.04
CA SER A 693 19.33 -2.82 27.06
C SER A 693 18.79 -3.62 25.87
N LEU A 694 19.31 -3.39 24.66
CA LEU A 694 18.85 -4.10 23.46
C LEU A 694 18.87 -5.63 23.64
N GLY A 695 19.94 -6.18 24.23
CA GLY A 695 20.02 -7.63 24.48
C GLY A 695 18.90 -8.14 25.38
N LEU A 696 18.68 -7.47 26.51
CA LEU A 696 17.61 -7.83 27.45
C LEU A 696 16.22 -7.67 26.82
N PHE A 697 16.02 -6.58 26.07
CA PHE A 697 14.77 -6.33 25.35
C PHE A 697 14.45 -7.45 24.36
N LEU A 698 15.42 -7.88 23.55
CA LEU A 698 15.23 -8.96 22.58
C LEU A 698 14.90 -10.29 23.25
N VAL A 699 15.44 -10.56 24.44
CA VAL A 699 15.09 -11.76 25.23
C VAL A 699 13.68 -11.63 25.83
N ASN A 700 13.33 -10.47 26.39
CA ASN A 700 12.02 -10.21 26.98
C ASN A 700 10.89 -10.31 25.95
N GLN A 701 11.14 -9.89 24.70
CA GLN A 701 10.20 -10.01 23.59
C GLN A 701 10.14 -11.42 22.99
N GLY A 702 10.92 -12.38 23.51
CA GLY A 702 10.97 -13.76 23.00
C GLY A 702 11.66 -13.92 21.65
N ALA A 703 12.29 -12.87 21.12
CA ALA A 703 12.99 -12.91 19.84
C ALA A 703 14.31 -13.70 19.93
N LEU A 704 14.93 -13.74 21.12
CA LEU A 704 16.15 -14.49 21.39
C LEU A 704 16.04 -15.26 22.71
N THR A 705 16.75 -16.38 22.81
CA THR A 705 16.98 -17.03 24.11
C THR A 705 18.17 -16.39 24.82
N GLN A 706 18.21 -16.47 26.16
CA GLN A 706 19.37 -16.00 26.93
C GLN A 706 20.68 -16.67 26.47
N ALA A 707 20.63 -17.97 26.15
CA ALA A 707 21.80 -18.69 25.66
C ALA A 707 22.31 -18.15 24.31
N THR A 708 21.41 -17.77 23.40
CA THR A 708 21.75 -17.15 22.11
C THR A 708 22.37 -15.77 22.31
N LEU A 709 21.84 -14.97 23.24
CA LEU A 709 22.40 -13.68 23.60
C LEU A 709 23.82 -13.83 24.16
N ASP A 710 24.03 -14.76 25.09
CA ASP A 710 25.34 -15.02 25.71
C ASP A 710 26.36 -15.56 24.69
N GLU A 711 25.94 -16.36 23.71
CA GLU A 711 26.77 -16.76 22.57
C GLU A 711 27.18 -15.54 21.73
N ALA A 712 26.23 -14.69 21.35
CA ALA A 712 26.49 -13.51 20.53
C ALA A 712 27.41 -12.51 21.25
N LEU A 713 27.20 -12.26 22.54
CA LEU A 713 28.04 -11.38 23.35
C LEU A 713 29.46 -11.92 23.51
N ARG A 714 29.63 -13.24 23.72
CA ARG A 714 30.97 -13.87 23.77
C ARG A 714 31.69 -13.74 22.43
N LEU A 715 30.99 -13.99 21.33
CA LEU A 715 31.58 -13.87 20.00
C LEU A 715 31.94 -12.41 19.68
N GLN A 716 31.08 -11.47 20.02
CA GLN A 716 31.34 -10.03 19.91
C GLN A 716 32.62 -9.66 20.67
N GLN A 717 32.78 -10.12 21.92
CA GLN A 717 33.98 -9.88 22.73
C GLN A 717 35.25 -10.50 22.14
N GLN A 718 35.16 -11.63 21.44
CA GLN A 718 36.30 -12.29 20.78
C GLN A 718 36.74 -11.57 19.50
N LEU A 719 35.77 -11.04 18.75
CA LEU A 719 36.03 -10.34 17.48
C LEU A 719 36.51 -8.90 17.71
N GLN A 720 36.05 -8.27 18.80
CA GLN A 720 36.47 -6.94 19.17
C GLN A 720 37.83 -6.93 19.87
N VAL A 721 38.53 -5.81 19.76
CA VAL A 721 39.75 -5.52 20.53
C VAL A 721 39.51 -4.34 21.46
N THR A 722 40.07 -4.43 22.66
CA THR A 722 40.11 -3.31 23.62
C THR A 722 41.42 -2.55 23.50
N MET A 723 41.40 -1.24 23.74
CA MET A 723 42.61 -0.42 23.70
C MET A 723 43.62 -0.90 24.76
N ALA A 724 43.16 -1.31 25.93
CA ALA A 724 43.98 -1.88 26.99
C ALA A 724 44.65 -3.21 26.59
N GLN A 725 44.04 -4.03 25.72
CA GLN A 725 44.69 -5.23 25.17
C GLN A 725 45.76 -4.87 24.14
N LEU A 726 45.49 -3.88 23.28
CA LEU A 726 46.45 -3.42 22.27
C LEU A 726 47.70 -2.82 22.92
N LEU A 727 47.53 -1.95 23.91
CA LEU A 727 48.63 -1.37 24.68
C LEU A 727 49.44 -2.45 25.43
N ARG A 728 48.79 -3.46 26.01
CA ARG A 728 49.49 -4.58 26.67
C ARG A 728 50.30 -5.45 25.70
N ARG A 729 49.81 -5.67 24.47
CA ARG A 729 50.57 -6.43 23.45
C ARG A 729 51.84 -5.72 23.02
N LEU A 730 51.83 -4.39 22.98
CA LEU A 730 53.02 -3.58 22.71
C LEU A 730 54.05 -3.69 23.82
N ASP A 731 53.62 -3.80 25.08
CA ASP A 731 54.52 -4.01 26.23
C ASP A 731 55.19 -5.40 26.22
N ALA A 732 54.56 -6.40 25.59
CA ALA A 732 55.05 -7.77 25.53
C ALA A 732 55.98 -8.06 24.33
N ALA A 733 56.03 -7.17 23.34
CA ALA A 733 56.96 -7.26 22.21
C ALA A 733 58.26 -6.51 22.56
N PRO A 734 59.45 -7.13 22.47
CA PRO A 734 60.69 -6.40 22.64
C PRO A 734 60.77 -5.32 21.55
N ILE A 735 61.13 -4.10 21.95
CA ILE A 735 61.42 -2.99 21.05
C ILE A 735 62.62 -3.40 20.18
N VAL A 736 62.36 -4.05 19.04
CA VAL A 736 63.37 -4.19 18.01
C VAL A 736 63.44 -2.84 17.31
N SER A 737 64.41 -2.03 17.77
CA SER A 737 64.98 -0.96 16.97
C SER A 737 65.44 -1.57 15.64
N VAL A 738 64.70 -1.30 14.57
CA VAL A 738 65.24 -1.39 13.22
C VAL A 738 65.68 0.02 12.86
N ALA A 739 66.93 0.32 13.19
CA ALA A 739 67.69 1.36 12.53
C ALA A 739 68.39 0.74 11.32
N ALA A 740 67.91 1.05 10.12
CA ALA A 740 68.64 1.25 8.86
C ALA A 740 67.63 1.39 7.71
#